data_AF-A0A6N2EJL4-F1
#
_entry.id   AF-A0A6N2EJL4-F1
#
_cell.length_a   1.000
_cell.length_b   1.000
_cell.length_c   1.000
_cell.angle_alpha   90.00
_cell.angle_beta   90.00
_cell.angle_gamma   90.00
#
_symmetry.space_group_name_H-M   'P 1'
#
loop_
_entity.id
_entity.type
_entity.pdbx_description
1 polymer ?
#
loop_
_entity_poly.entity_id
_entity_poly.type
_entity_poly.pdbx_seq_one_letter_code
_entity_poly.pdbx_strand_id
1 'polypeptide(L)'
;MVLSFFFALSPANAQILDLGAPDPPAIADAGVEEQRARVVDAQIQRLNERHEPGPRLDAAIALRRYGLRLLASDLDAHPERFIPGVLLTEHAETLDHLIFDESALVEPAATLLARTLADAPIPARPSALDRLLRDALADLSDAAEIENPVGWPAAPGSPAPDLEALRPLLAAAPEACAARADDLARVLDLALDHPAYRPSATRTATALLAIAPILSPPSWMEDRVEALQQRACEAIDGLLDPDQQEASLSTLENLARWSRAIEAAGRLEDSTETRLALRAIAEAAETGLSRGDLGALARAMDLATARAELPSPRTLVRQLRPSWERLEREARRTERELIAVIPDLLADPEAMAGGRFIAPMAAHREAIGDLRTLVEMSARIADPTRSGPEPTLAPRFGPLATEAVRLGNLLRAGGDDSAARAALRELAEAARVAIELRGEAELRRRSGAPRHAAPEPWKLPELLELIDRERLSMLSARRADDLSSRAARLFVLDDLTEQMALVLLAREPGALESWPGWSLPSAPARSLAINGADDALARIASDLIEGRHERARDALSHYRQRFAFARLLGRMERTAATLGLGGDPTETLVMRLAAGAPDPARAWMAAERRTLAELCRYASILPGLADTRLETEIRRHLNELALGVLERTGDR
;
A
#
# COMPACT_ATOMS: atom_id res chain seq x y z
N MET A 1 1.83 35.52 3.40
CA MET A 1 0.86 36.11 4.37
C MET A 1 -0.59 35.75 4.06
N VAL A 2 -1.15 35.99 2.85
CA VAL A 2 -2.50 35.48 2.49
C VAL A 2 -2.49 33.96 2.20
N LEU A 3 -1.40 33.43 1.65
CA LEU A 3 -1.24 31.98 1.38
C LEU A 3 -1.06 31.11 2.63
N SER A 4 -0.28 31.59 3.59
CA SER A 4 -0.11 31.01 4.95
C SER A 4 -1.40 30.95 5.77
N PHE A 5 -2.42 31.70 5.34
CA PHE A 5 -3.68 31.84 6.07
C PHE A 5 -4.70 30.72 5.77
N PHE A 6 -4.46 29.84 4.78
CA PHE A 6 -5.55 28.99 4.25
C PHE A 6 -5.27 27.49 4.02
N PHE A 7 -4.08 26.91 4.26
CA PHE A 7 -3.87 25.46 4.08
C PHE A 7 -2.96 24.77 5.09
N ALA A 8 -3.53 23.87 5.90
CA ALA A 8 -2.78 22.75 6.48
C ALA A 8 -3.74 21.76 7.16
N LEU A 9 -3.83 20.49 6.72
CA LEU A 9 -4.41 19.43 7.57
C LEU A 9 -3.92 18.00 7.33
N SER A 10 -3.59 17.35 8.46
CA SER A 10 -3.88 15.95 8.77
C SER A 10 -4.07 15.76 10.28
N PRO A 11 -5.12 15.06 10.74
CA PRO A 11 -5.27 14.65 12.14
C PRO A 11 -4.93 13.16 12.38
N ALA A 12 -4.02 12.56 11.60
CA ALA A 12 -3.50 11.22 11.89
C ALA A 12 -1.97 11.27 11.94
N ASN A 13 -1.45 11.27 13.16
CA ASN A 13 -0.06 11.46 13.57
C ASN A 13 0.39 12.91 13.45
N ALA A 14 0.97 13.48 14.50
CA ALA A 14 1.71 14.72 14.37
C ALA A 14 2.76 14.51 13.26
N GLN A 15 2.57 15.16 12.11
CA GLN A 15 3.54 15.20 11.03
C GLN A 15 4.17 16.57 11.13
N ILE A 16 5.32 16.66 11.79
CA ILE A 16 5.94 17.97 11.93
C ILE A 16 6.60 18.46 10.64
N LEU A 17 6.97 17.57 9.71
CA LEU A 17 7.27 17.83 8.29
C LEU A 17 7.31 16.47 7.55
N ASP A 18 6.32 15.59 7.75
CA ASP A 18 6.24 14.23 7.17
C ASP A 18 7.57 13.45 7.03
N LEU A 19 8.42 13.53 8.07
CA LEU A 19 9.74 12.87 8.14
C LEU A 19 9.62 11.39 8.55
N GLY A 20 8.44 10.79 8.37
CA GLY A 20 8.09 9.45 8.84
C GLY A 20 7.26 9.42 10.13
N ALA A 21 6.61 8.30 10.39
CA ALA A 21 5.98 8.02 11.68
C ALA A 21 7.06 7.55 12.67
N PRO A 22 7.22 8.19 13.84
CA PRO A 22 8.07 7.67 14.89
C PRO A 22 7.42 6.40 15.46
N ASP A 23 8.24 5.50 15.97
CA ASP A 23 7.73 4.39 16.78
C ASP A 23 6.87 4.97 17.93
N PRO A 24 5.69 4.39 18.23
CA PRO A 24 4.86 4.88 19.31
C PRO A 24 5.67 4.85 20.61
N PRO A 25 5.80 5.98 21.32
CA PRO A 25 6.58 6.00 22.55
C PRO A 25 5.92 5.06 23.56
N ALA A 26 6.72 4.21 24.20
CA ALA A 26 6.31 3.53 25.41
C ALA A 26 5.87 4.60 26.43
N ILE A 27 4.68 4.43 27.00
CA ILE A 27 4.07 5.40 27.91
C ILE A 27 5.02 5.69 29.09
N ALA A 28 5.12 6.99 29.38
CA ALA A 28 6.05 7.71 30.24
C ALA A 28 6.46 7.02 31.55
N ASP A 29 7.76 6.77 31.70
CA ASP A 29 8.43 6.90 32.99
C ASP A 29 8.87 8.36 33.15
N ALA A 30 8.62 8.97 34.32
CA ALA A 30 8.99 10.36 34.64
C ALA A 30 10.50 10.66 34.47
N GLY A 31 11.36 9.65 34.31
CA GLY A 31 12.78 9.81 33.99
C GLY A 31 13.07 10.12 32.51
N VAL A 32 12.15 9.81 31.58
CA VAL A 32 12.37 9.97 30.14
C VAL A 32 12.40 11.45 29.72
N GLU A 33 11.57 12.29 30.35
CA GLU A 33 11.57 13.74 30.09
C GLU A 33 12.88 14.42 30.50
N GLU A 34 13.35 14.13 31.71
CA GLU A 34 14.60 14.70 32.22
C GLU A 34 15.80 14.22 31.38
N GLN A 35 15.77 12.98 30.92
CA GLN A 35 16.77 12.44 30.02
C GLN A 35 16.73 13.11 28.64
N ARG A 36 15.53 13.34 28.06
CA ARG A 36 15.36 14.06 26.78
C ARG A 36 15.79 15.52 26.90
N ALA A 37 15.48 16.19 28.01
CA ALA A 37 15.93 17.55 28.30
C ALA A 37 17.47 17.66 28.25
N ARG A 38 18.16 16.76 28.95
CA ARG A 38 19.63 16.70 28.95
C ARG A 38 20.21 16.40 27.57
N VAL A 39 19.57 15.55 26.77
CA VAL A 39 20.00 15.25 25.39
C VAL A 39 19.92 16.50 24.51
N VAL A 40 18.81 17.25 24.58
CA VAL A 40 18.65 18.47 23.78
C VAL A 40 19.61 19.56 24.24
N ASP A 41 19.83 19.74 25.55
CA ASP A 41 20.84 20.67 26.07
C ASP A 41 22.24 20.33 25.52
N ALA A 42 22.60 19.04 25.50
CA ALA A 42 23.86 18.58 24.93
C ALA A 42 23.93 18.77 23.40
N GLN A 43 22.81 18.74 22.68
CA GLN A 43 22.76 19.07 21.25
C GLN A 43 22.94 20.58 21.02
N ILE A 44 22.27 21.43 21.82
CA ILE A 44 22.43 22.88 21.77
C ILE A 44 23.88 23.27 22.06
N GLN A 45 24.52 22.66 23.05
CA GLN A 45 25.93 22.89 23.34
C GLN A 45 26.82 22.51 22.14
N ARG A 46 26.61 21.33 21.56
CA ARG A 46 27.36 20.89 20.37
C ARG A 46 27.20 21.83 19.17
N LEU A 47 26.01 22.41 18.98
CA LEU A 47 25.78 23.40 17.92
C LEU A 47 26.57 24.69 18.16
N ASN A 48 26.57 25.21 19.39
CA ASN A 48 27.35 26.40 19.76
C ASN A 48 28.86 26.19 19.62
N GLU A 49 29.35 24.95 19.78
CA GLU A 49 30.77 24.62 19.59
C GLU A 49 31.16 24.48 18.12
N ARG A 50 30.23 24.10 17.24
CA ARG A 50 30.49 23.76 15.82
C ARG A 50 30.25 24.90 14.85
N HIS A 51 29.39 25.85 15.19
CA HIS A 51 28.94 26.90 14.26
C HIS A 51 29.16 28.29 14.85
N GLU A 52 29.50 29.25 13.99
CA GLU A 52 29.59 30.65 14.39
C GLU A 52 28.21 31.21 14.73
N PRO A 53 28.11 32.18 15.68
CA PRO A 53 26.86 32.85 15.98
C PRO A 53 26.24 33.51 14.74
N GLY A 54 24.98 33.23 14.48
CA GLY A 54 24.24 33.78 13.35
C GLY A 54 22.84 33.20 13.21
N PRO A 55 22.04 33.67 12.24
CA PRO A 55 20.61 33.33 12.14
C PRO A 55 20.33 31.84 11.99
N ARG A 56 21.23 31.10 11.34
CA ARG A 56 21.14 29.64 11.16
C ARG A 56 21.29 28.91 12.50
N LEU A 57 22.29 29.27 13.30
CA LEU A 57 22.48 28.73 14.64
C LEU A 57 21.31 29.10 15.55
N ASP A 58 20.83 30.34 15.48
CA ASP A 58 19.68 30.80 16.26
C ASP A 58 18.41 30.01 15.94
N ALA A 59 18.16 29.70 14.67
CA ALA A 59 17.02 28.91 14.23
C ALA A 59 17.07 27.46 14.73
N ALA A 60 18.24 26.81 14.59
CA ALA A 60 18.47 25.45 15.07
C ALA A 60 18.31 25.33 16.60
N ILE A 61 18.75 26.35 17.34
CA ILE A 61 18.57 26.44 18.79
C ILE A 61 17.10 26.71 19.14
N ALA A 62 16.41 27.60 18.42
CA ALA A 62 15.01 27.92 18.66
C ALA A 62 14.10 26.69 18.49
N LEU A 63 14.31 25.88 17.44
CA LEU A 63 13.60 24.61 17.24
C LEU A 63 13.75 23.64 18.43
N ARG A 64 14.97 23.44 18.91
CA ARG A 64 15.27 22.56 20.05
C ARG A 64 14.63 23.06 21.34
N ARG A 65 14.74 24.36 21.63
CA ARG A 65 14.10 24.99 22.79
C ARG A 65 12.58 24.89 22.71
N TYR A 66 12.02 25.01 21.52
CA TYR A 66 10.59 24.88 21.30
C TYR A 66 10.10 23.43 21.52
N GLY A 67 10.84 22.44 21.01
CA GLY A 67 10.61 21.02 21.29
C GLY A 67 10.64 20.71 22.79
N LEU A 68 11.62 21.25 23.52
CA LEU A 68 11.68 21.11 24.98
C LEU A 68 10.51 21.73 25.70
N ARG A 69 10.07 22.93 25.28
CA ARG A 69 8.88 23.57 25.86
C ARG A 69 7.62 22.73 25.68
N LEU A 70 7.49 22.01 24.55
CA LEU A 70 6.37 21.08 24.32
C LEU A 70 6.47 19.86 25.25
N LEU A 71 7.66 19.29 25.39
CA LEU A 71 7.90 18.14 26.27
C LEU A 71 7.74 18.48 27.75
N ALA A 72 8.06 19.71 28.15
CA ALA A 72 7.91 20.20 29.53
C ALA A 72 6.49 20.69 29.84
N SER A 73 5.56 20.63 28.88
CA SER A 73 4.16 20.95 29.14
C SER A 73 3.49 19.80 29.91
N ASP A 74 2.60 20.15 30.84
CA ASP A 74 1.90 19.19 31.70
C ASP A 74 1.21 18.11 30.85
N LEU A 75 1.76 16.89 30.87
CA LEU A 75 1.29 15.76 30.06
C LEU A 75 -0.10 15.30 30.45
N ASP A 76 -0.46 15.44 31.73
CA ASP A 76 -1.77 15.04 32.21
C ASP A 76 -2.84 16.03 31.71
N ALA A 77 -2.46 17.31 31.56
CA ALA A 77 -3.35 18.35 31.03
C ALA A 77 -3.38 18.40 29.49
N HIS A 78 -2.28 18.07 28.82
CA HIS A 78 -2.09 18.27 27.37
C HIS A 78 -1.30 17.13 26.69
N PRO A 79 -1.78 15.88 26.74
CA PRO A 79 -1.08 14.72 26.17
C PRO A 79 -0.83 14.87 24.65
N GLU A 80 -1.65 15.65 23.96
CA GLU A 80 -1.51 15.96 22.53
C GLU A 80 -0.21 16.69 22.17
N ARG A 81 0.46 17.35 23.13
CA ARG A 81 1.69 18.13 22.91
C ARG A 81 2.96 17.28 22.96
N PHE A 82 2.87 16.08 23.54
CA PHE A 82 4.02 15.20 23.71
C PHE A 82 4.59 14.74 22.38
N ILE A 83 3.76 14.13 21.52
CA ILE A 83 4.20 13.59 20.23
C ILE A 83 4.84 14.69 19.36
N PRO A 84 4.26 15.89 19.22
CA PRO A 84 4.92 17.01 18.55
C PRO A 84 6.28 17.40 19.15
N GLY A 85 6.39 17.46 20.48
CA GLY A 85 7.66 17.75 21.15
C GLY A 85 8.74 16.71 20.85
N VAL A 86 8.36 15.43 20.92
CA VAL A 86 9.21 14.29 20.58
C VAL A 86 9.72 14.40 19.15
N LEU A 87 8.82 14.61 18.19
CA LEU A 87 9.14 14.71 16.77
C LEU A 87 10.12 15.85 16.47
N LEU A 88 9.90 17.04 17.04
CA LEU A 88 10.82 18.17 16.86
C LEU A 88 12.22 17.84 17.36
N THR A 89 12.33 17.13 18.49
CA THR A 89 13.62 16.74 19.05
C THR A 89 14.30 15.62 18.27
N GLU A 90 13.54 14.64 17.77
CA GLU A 90 14.06 13.49 17.02
C GLU A 90 14.48 13.88 15.59
N HIS A 91 13.77 14.83 14.97
CA HIS A 91 14.09 15.34 13.64
C HIS A 91 15.03 16.55 13.63
N ALA A 92 15.58 16.93 14.78
CA ALA A 92 16.39 18.15 14.92
C ALA A 92 17.68 18.11 14.06
N GLU A 93 18.23 16.94 13.76
CA GLU A 93 19.41 16.80 12.89
C GLU A 93 19.05 16.96 11.40
N THR A 94 17.90 16.42 10.98
CA THR A 94 17.37 16.60 9.63
C THR A 94 17.05 18.08 9.36
N LEU A 95 16.49 18.78 10.35
CA LEU A 95 16.22 20.20 10.28
C LEU A 95 17.50 21.04 10.26
N ASP A 96 18.56 20.63 10.97
CA ASP A 96 19.86 21.29 10.89
C ASP A 96 20.44 21.23 9.48
N HIS A 97 20.31 20.09 8.79
CA HIS A 97 20.77 19.98 7.40
C HIS A 97 20.08 20.99 6.46
N LEU A 98 18.79 21.27 6.68
CA LEU A 98 18.07 22.31 5.94
C LEU A 98 18.54 23.72 6.30
N ILE A 99 18.75 23.98 7.59
CA ILE A 99 19.09 25.30 8.12
C ILE A 99 20.55 25.69 7.82
N PHE A 100 21.44 24.71 7.68
CA PHE A 100 22.85 24.94 7.42
C PHE A 100 23.25 24.73 5.95
N ASP A 101 22.30 24.51 5.03
CA ASP A 101 22.54 24.49 3.59
C ASP A 101 23.22 25.80 3.13
N GLU A 102 24.20 25.73 2.22
CA GLU A 102 24.97 26.87 1.72
C GLU A 102 24.15 27.84 0.84
N SER A 103 22.89 27.52 0.53
CA SER A 103 22.02 28.41 -0.24
C SER A 103 21.85 29.80 0.39
N ALA A 104 21.98 30.84 -0.45
CA ALA A 104 21.85 32.25 -0.05
C ALA A 104 20.43 32.62 0.45
N LEU A 105 19.44 31.79 0.14
CA LEU A 105 18.04 31.98 0.53
C LEU A 105 17.74 31.43 1.94
N VAL A 106 18.67 30.70 2.54
CA VAL A 106 18.49 30.04 3.85
C VAL A 106 18.56 31.04 5.00
N GLU A 107 19.34 32.10 4.88
CA GLU A 107 19.59 33.03 5.97
C GLU A 107 18.38 33.92 6.34
N PRO A 108 17.63 34.48 5.37
CA PRO A 108 16.35 35.15 5.65
C PRO A 108 15.32 34.22 6.31
N ALA A 109 15.20 32.98 5.82
CA ALA A 109 14.24 32.03 6.35
C ALA A 109 14.65 31.50 7.74
N ALA A 110 15.94 31.25 7.98
CA ALA A 110 16.46 30.93 9.31
C ALA A 110 16.20 32.08 10.30
N THR A 111 16.39 33.33 9.88
CA THR A 111 16.04 34.52 10.70
C THR A 111 14.55 34.52 11.06
N LEU A 112 13.68 34.27 10.08
CA LEU A 112 12.23 34.21 10.30
C LEU A 112 11.85 33.06 11.24
N LEU A 113 12.42 31.87 11.04
CA LEU A 113 12.19 30.68 11.85
C LEU A 113 12.63 30.89 13.31
N ALA A 114 13.84 31.40 13.52
CA ALA A 114 14.37 31.72 14.84
C ALA A 114 13.45 32.69 15.59
N ARG A 115 13.04 33.77 14.92
CA ARG A 115 12.16 34.79 15.49
C ARG A 115 10.77 34.24 15.78
N THR A 116 10.21 33.47 14.85
CA THR A 116 8.87 32.91 14.98
C THR A 116 8.81 31.95 16.17
N LEU A 117 9.80 31.07 16.33
CA LEU A 117 9.82 30.06 17.39
C LEU A 117 10.22 30.60 18.76
N ALA A 118 11.08 31.63 18.83
CA ALA A 118 11.54 32.19 20.10
C ALA A 118 10.36 32.68 20.96
N ASP A 119 9.41 33.39 20.33
CA ASP A 119 8.29 34.03 21.02
C ASP A 119 6.93 33.37 20.77
N ALA A 120 6.86 32.36 19.89
CA ALA A 120 5.60 31.68 19.62
C ALA A 120 5.03 31.06 20.91
N PRO A 121 3.73 31.24 21.21
CA PRO A 121 3.08 30.47 22.27
C PRO A 121 3.12 28.98 21.92
N ILE A 122 3.04 28.12 22.93
CA ILE A 122 2.80 26.68 22.70
C ILE A 122 1.34 26.58 22.20
N PRO A 123 1.09 26.11 20.97
CA PRO A 123 -0.25 26.02 20.45
C PRO A 123 -1.07 25.02 21.25
N ALA A 124 -2.35 25.31 21.41
CA ALA A 124 -3.29 24.41 22.05
C ALA A 124 -3.54 23.13 21.23
N ARG A 125 -3.22 23.13 19.92
CA ARG A 125 -3.42 22.00 19.02
C ARG A 125 -2.14 21.71 18.21
N PRO A 126 -1.79 20.43 17.97
CA PRO A 126 -0.65 20.05 17.13
C PRO A 126 -0.67 20.62 15.71
N SER A 127 -1.86 20.75 15.11
CA SER A 127 -2.05 21.31 13.76
C SER A 127 -1.58 22.76 13.62
N ALA A 128 -1.69 23.56 14.68
CA ALA A 128 -1.20 24.94 14.68
C ALA A 128 0.34 25.01 14.76
N LEU A 129 1.00 23.98 15.32
CA LEU A 129 2.45 23.88 15.29
C LEU A 129 2.97 23.50 13.90
N ASP A 130 2.36 22.50 13.27
CA ASP A 130 2.67 22.14 11.88
C ASP A 130 2.49 23.34 10.94
N ARG A 131 1.40 24.11 11.10
CA ARG A 131 1.19 25.37 10.38
C ARG A 131 2.33 26.37 10.61
N LEU A 132 2.69 26.61 11.88
CA LEU A 132 3.74 27.55 12.23
C LEU A 132 5.10 27.16 11.63
N LEU A 133 5.44 25.87 11.67
CA LEU A 133 6.70 25.36 11.13
C LEU A 133 6.69 25.38 9.60
N ARG A 134 5.59 24.99 8.96
CA ARG A 134 5.44 25.04 7.51
C ARG A 134 5.52 26.47 6.99
N ASP A 135 4.86 27.43 7.63
CA ASP A 135 4.94 28.84 7.26
C ASP A 135 6.37 29.38 7.40
N ALA A 136 7.05 29.02 8.48
CA ALA A 136 8.42 29.46 8.74
C ALA A 136 9.46 28.81 7.79
N LEU A 137 9.13 27.66 7.19
CA LEU A 137 10.00 26.90 6.30
C LEU A 137 9.57 26.99 4.82
N ALA A 138 8.44 27.62 4.51
CA ALA A 138 7.91 27.70 3.14
C ALA A 138 8.90 28.37 2.18
N ASP A 139 9.53 29.46 2.60
CA ASP A 139 10.53 30.17 1.80
C ASP A 139 11.78 29.32 1.52
N LEU A 140 12.11 28.34 2.39
CA LEU A 140 13.20 27.37 2.14
C LEU A 140 12.81 26.34 1.07
N SER A 141 11.53 26.00 0.97
CA SER A 141 11.03 25.04 -0.02
C SER A 141 11.03 25.59 -1.44
N ASP A 142 10.82 26.90 -1.61
CA ASP A 142 10.85 27.56 -2.93
C ASP A 142 12.28 27.82 -3.42
N ALA A 143 13.22 28.00 -2.50
CA ALA A 143 14.64 28.22 -2.77
C ALA A 143 15.36 26.98 -3.31
N ALA A 144 14.85 25.81 -2.97
CA ALA A 144 15.39 24.55 -3.39
C ALA A 144 14.75 24.11 -4.72
N GLU A 145 15.32 24.52 -5.86
CA GLU A 145 15.20 23.79 -7.14
C GLU A 145 15.85 22.38 -7.06
N ILE A 146 15.99 21.83 -5.87
CA ILE A 146 16.54 20.52 -5.62
C ILE A 146 15.41 19.54 -5.90
N GLU A 147 15.67 18.52 -6.72
CA GLU A 147 14.82 17.35 -6.85
C GLU A 147 14.66 16.70 -5.47
N ASN A 148 13.71 17.20 -4.69
CA ASN A 148 13.33 16.72 -3.38
C ASN A 148 14.47 16.70 -2.32
N PRO A 149 14.90 17.86 -1.79
CA PRO A 149 16.13 17.95 -0.98
C PRO A 149 16.08 17.16 0.33
N VAL A 150 14.91 16.98 0.96
CA VAL A 150 14.82 16.43 2.34
C VAL A 150 13.54 15.64 2.55
N GLY A 151 13.24 14.69 1.67
CA GLY A 151 12.13 13.76 1.91
C GLY A 151 10.77 14.44 2.14
N TRP A 152 10.60 15.67 1.66
CA TRP A 152 9.26 16.24 1.51
C TRP A 152 8.55 15.25 0.61
N PRO A 153 7.45 14.62 1.04
CA PRO A 153 6.84 13.60 0.23
C PRO A 153 6.47 14.26 -1.09
N ALA A 154 7.13 13.85 -2.18
CA ALA A 154 6.53 13.99 -3.48
C ALA A 154 5.21 13.25 -3.33
N ALA A 155 4.09 14.00 -3.29
CA ALA A 155 2.77 13.42 -3.12
C ALA A 155 2.70 12.22 -4.07
N PRO A 156 2.45 11.00 -3.57
CA PRO A 156 2.83 9.77 -4.26
C PRO A 156 2.13 9.67 -5.60
N GLY A 157 2.82 10.04 -6.70
CA GLY A 157 2.35 9.97 -8.10
C GLY A 157 0.89 10.33 -8.35
N SER A 158 0.24 11.03 -7.43
CA SER A 158 -1.21 11.15 -7.43
C SER A 158 -1.50 12.25 -8.41
N PRO A 159 -2.33 11.99 -9.44
CA PRO A 159 -2.63 12.99 -10.45
C PRO A 159 -3.08 14.26 -9.72
N ALA A 160 -2.54 15.41 -10.15
CA ALA A 160 -2.97 16.69 -9.61
C ALA A 160 -4.51 16.73 -9.67
N PRO A 161 -5.19 17.14 -8.58
CA PRO A 161 -6.63 17.14 -8.54
C PRO A 161 -7.16 18.08 -9.62
N ASP A 162 -8.24 17.68 -10.29
CA ASP A 162 -8.87 18.48 -11.33
C ASP A 162 -9.61 19.68 -10.70
N LEU A 163 -8.89 20.80 -10.53
CA LEU A 163 -9.47 22.03 -10.01
C LEU A 163 -10.49 22.66 -10.97
N GLU A 164 -10.42 22.36 -12.27
CA GLU A 164 -11.42 22.83 -13.23
C GLU A 164 -12.77 22.17 -12.98
N ALA A 165 -12.79 20.91 -12.51
CA ALA A 165 -14.00 20.22 -12.09
C ALA A 165 -14.60 20.75 -10.77
N LEU A 166 -13.81 21.42 -9.92
CA LEU A 166 -14.24 21.89 -8.60
C LEU A 166 -15.18 23.11 -8.68
N ARG A 167 -14.89 24.07 -9.57
CA ARG A 167 -15.71 25.28 -9.74
C ARG A 167 -17.16 24.99 -10.14
N PRO A 168 -17.45 24.22 -11.21
CA PRO A 168 -18.84 23.93 -11.59
C PRO A 168 -19.55 23.09 -10.52
N LEU A 169 -18.81 22.25 -9.78
CA LEU A 169 -19.37 21.47 -8.69
C LEU A 169 -19.88 22.37 -7.54
N LEU A 170 -19.02 23.29 -7.07
CA LEU A 170 -19.39 24.22 -6.00
C LEU A 170 -20.44 25.24 -6.47
N ALA A 171 -20.41 25.65 -7.74
CA ALA A 171 -21.43 26.53 -8.30
C ALA A 171 -22.82 25.86 -8.43
N ALA A 172 -22.87 24.53 -8.54
CA ALA A 172 -24.11 23.75 -8.54
C ALA A 172 -24.62 23.42 -7.13
N ALA A 173 -23.82 23.68 -6.09
CA ALA A 173 -24.19 23.45 -4.70
C ALA A 173 -25.22 24.49 -4.21
N PRO A 174 -25.83 24.29 -3.03
CA PRO A 174 -26.70 25.29 -2.41
C PRO A 174 -26.03 26.68 -2.32
N GLU A 175 -26.84 27.76 -2.36
CA GLU A 175 -26.37 29.15 -2.49
C GLU A 175 -25.27 29.54 -1.48
N ALA A 176 -25.35 29.01 -0.25
CA ALA A 176 -24.35 29.20 0.80
C ALA A 176 -22.96 28.66 0.41
N CYS A 177 -22.91 27.44 -0.15
CA CYS A 177 -21.68 26.83 -0.66
C CYS A 177 -21.13 27.56 -1.90
N ALA A 178 -22.03 27.91 -2.83
CA ALA A 178 -21.66 28.50 -4.12
C ALA A 178 -20.93 29.84 -3.97
N ALA A 179 -21.29 30.63 -2.95
CA ALA A 179 -20.65 31.91 -2.64
C ALA A 179 -19.15 31.78 -2.30
N ARG A 180 -18.68 30.60 -1.87
CA ARG A 180 -17.28 30.34 -1.50
C ARG A 180 -16.44 29.69 -2.60
N ALA A 181 -17.08 29.29 -3.71
CA ALA A 181 -16.45 28.51 -4.77
C ALA A 181 -15.19 29.20 -5.34
N ASP A 182 -15.31 30.48 -5.66
CA ASP A 182 -14.22 31.26 -6.26
C ASP A 182 -13.07 31.52 -5.27
N ASP A 183 -13.40 31.77 -4.00
CA ASP A 183 -12.41 31.98 -2.95
C ASP A 183 -11.61 30.69 -2.69
N LEU A 184 -12.30 29.56 -2.49
CA LEU A 184 -11.64 28.27 -2.28
C LEU A 184 -10.83 27.82 -3.50
N ALA A 185 -11.37 27.97 -4.71
CA ALA A 185 -10.65 27.61 -5.93
C ALA A 185 -9.38 28.45 -6.09
N ARG A 186 -9.45 29.77 -5.88
CA ARG A 186 -8.27 30.66 -5.95
C ARG A 186 -7.21 30.29 -4.94
N VAL A 187 -7.66 29.97 -3.73
CA VAL A 187 -6.78 29.63 -2.61
C VAL A 187 -6.10 28.28 -2.91
N LEU A 188 -6.85 27.25 -3.33
CA LEU A 188 -6.31 25.96 -3.76
C LEU A 188 -5.30 26.07 -4.89
N ASP A 189 -5.60 26.89 -5.90
CA ASP A 189 -4.73 27.14 -7.06
C ASP A 189 -3.36 27.68 -6.59
N LEU A 190 -3.37 28.75 -5.79
CA LEU A 190 -2.16 29.33 -5.23
C LEU A 190 -1.36 28.35 -4.35
N ALA A 191 -2.04 27.45 -3.63
CA ALA A 191 -1.39 26.50 -2.74
C ALA A 191 -0.85 25.25 -3.45
N LEU A 192 -1.44 24.86 -4.58
CA LEU A 192 -0.90 23.79 -5.43
C LEU A 192 0.39 24.24 -6.13
N ASP A 193 0.50 25.54 -6.44
CA ASP A 193 1.69 26.12 -7.06
C ASP A 193 2.90 26.12 -6.11
N HIS A 194 2.67 26.07 -4.79
CA HIS A 194 3.73 26.15 -3.79
C HIS A 194 4.04 24.77 -3.17
N PRO A 195 5.30 24.25 -3.29
CA PRO A 195 5.69 22.92 -2.81
C PRO A 195 5.29 22.62 -1.36
N ALA A 196 5.41 23.60 -0.47
CA ALA A 196 5.12 23.41 0.95
C ALA A 196 3.64 23.12 1.24
N TYR A 197 2.72 23.70 0.45
CA TYR A 197 1.28 23.60 0.68
C TYR A 197 0.59 22.59 -0.25
N ARG A 198 1.26 22.20 -1.35
CA ARG A 198 0.73 21.29 -2.37
C ARG A 198 0.11 20.00 -1.82
N PRO A 199 0.69 19.27 -0.84
CA PRO A 199 0.05 18.07 -0.30
C PRO A 199 -1.29 18.36 0.41
N SER A 200 -1.34 19.45 1.19
CA SER A 200 -2.56 19.87 1.89
C SER A 200 -3.62 20.35 0.91
N ALA A 201 -3.23 21.15 -0.08
CA ALA A 201 -4.14 21.59 -1.14
C ALA A 201 -4.67 20.41 -1.96
N THR A 202 -3.82 19.43 -2.27
CA THR A 202 -4.21 18.19 -2.97
C THR A 202 -5.25 17.42 -2.17
N ARG A 203 -5.02 17.23 -0.88
CA ARG A 203 -5.95 16.52 0.01
C ARG A 203 -7.30 17.25 0.12
N THR A 204 -7.28 18.57 0.33
CA THR A 204 -8.51 19.38 0.43
C THR A 204 -9.30 19.35 -0.88
N ALA A 205 -8.63 19.57 -2.02
CA ALA A 205 -9.26 19.44 -3.34
C ALA A 205 -9.84 18.05 -3.56
N THR A 206 -9.10 16.99 -3.22
CA THR A 206 -9.58 15.60 -3.32
C THR A 206 -10.82 15.37 -2.46
N ALA A 207 -10.85 15.88 -1.22
CA ALA A 207 -12.01 15.76 -0.34
C ALA A 207 -13.23 16.51 -0.89
N LEU A 208 -13.02 17.74 -1.42
CA LEU A 208 -14.08 18.54 -2.03
C LEU A 208 -14.64 17.91 -3.30
N LEU A 209 -13.80 17.38 -4.18
CA LEU A 209 -14.24 16.64 -5.36
C LEU A 209 -14.99 15.37 -4.96
N ALA A 210 -14.52 14.67 -3.93
CA ALA A 210 -15.12 13.41 -3.49
C ALA A 210 -16.51 13.59 -2.87
N ILE A 211 -16.92 14.78 -2.41
CA ILE A 211 -18.29 15.03 -1.91
C ILE A 211 -19.28 15.41 -3.02
N ALA A 212 -18.90 15.32 -4.29
CA ALA A 212 -19.75 15.69 -5.41
C ALA A 212 -21.16 15.04 -5.40
N PRO A 213 -21.29 13.71 -5.21
CA PRO A 213 -22.58 13.04 -5.01
C PRO A 213 -23.45 13.54 -3.86
N ILE A 214 -22.91 14.32 -2.90
CA ILE A 214 -23.70 14.95 -1.83
C ILE A 214 -24.20 16.32 -2.27
N LEU A 215 -23.34 17.11 -2.93
CA LEU A 215 -23.71 18.44 -3.43
C LEU A 215 -24.73 18.35 -4.56
N SER A 216 -24.55 17.35 -5.43
CA SER A 216 -25.45 17.01 -6.54
C SER A 216 -26.00 15.60 -6.30
N PRO A 217 -27.01 15.44 -5.44
CA PRO A 217 -27.53 14.14 -5.03
C PRO A 217 -28.11 13.37 -6.22
N PRO A 218 -28.00 12.03 -6.22
CA PRO A 218 -28.77 11.21 -7.14
C PRO A 218 -30.28 11.32 -6.81
N SER A 219 -31.13 11.10 -7.80
CA SER A 219 -32.58 11.33 -7.68
C SER A 219 -33.28 10.53 -6.58
N TRP A 220 -32.73 9.38 -6.20
CA TRP A 220 -33.26 8.58 -5.10
C TRP A 220 -32.96 9.16 -3.70
N MET A 221 -32.11 10.20 -3.61
CA MET A 221 -31.72 10.90 -2.38
C MET A 221 -32.29 12.32 -2.23
N GLU A 222 -32.92 12.89 -3.27
CA GLU A 222 -33.27 14.32 -3.32
C GLU A 222 -34.04 14.79 -2.07
N ASP A 223 -34.95 13.98 -1.53
CA ASP A 223 -35.76 14.34 -0.35
C ASP A 223 -35.04 14.17 1.01
N ARG A 224 -33.81 13.64 1.04
CA ARG A 224 -33.11 13.21 2.27
C ARG A 224 -31.65 13.63 2.37
N VAL A 225 -31.14 14.39 1.40
CA VAL A 225 -29.73 14.83 1.40
C VAL A 225 -29.52 16.17 2.10
N GLU A 226 -30.59 16.91 2.43
CA GLU A 226 -30.51 18.29 2.92
C GLU A 226 -29.57 18.43 4.13
N ALA A 227 -29.65 17.49 5.09
CA ALA A 227 -28.75 17.47 6.25
C ALA A 227 -27.28 17.26 5.87
N LEU A 228 -26.98 16.41 4.88
CA LEU A 228 -25.63 16.19 4.38
C LEU A 228 -25.11 17.40 3.60
N GLN A 229 -25.97 18.02 2.77
CA GLN A 229 -25.64 19.23 2.03
C GLN A 229 -25.35 20.41 2.96
N GLN A 230 -26.18 20.59 4.00
CA GLN A 230 -25.98 21.61 5.02
C GLN A 230 -24.64 21.40 5.74
N ARG A 231 -24.36 20.17 6.19
CA ARG A 231 -23.06 19.81 6.80
C ARG A 231 -21.89 20.01 5.85
N ALA A 232 -22.08 19.75 4.56
CA ALA A 232 -21.06 20.01 3.55
C ALA A 232 -20.80 21.51 3.41
N CYS A 233 -21.84 22.35 3.36
CA CYS A 233 -21.68 23.80 3.29
C CYS A 233 -21.03 24.38 4.54
N GLU A 234 -21.44 23.95 5.73
CA GLU A 234 -20.80 24.36 6.99
C GLU A 234 -19.31 23.97 7.03
N ALA A 235 -18.98 22.76 6.56
CA ALA A 235 -17.60 22.32 6.48
C ALA A 235 -16.80 23.12 5.43
N ILE A 236 -17.36 23.40 4.26
CA ILE A 236 -16.78 24.24 3.21
C ILE A 236 -16.52 25.66 3.73
N ASP A 237 -17.48 26.27 4.42
CA ASP A 237 -17.32 27.60 5.03
C ASP A 237 -16.20 27.58 6.08
N GLY A 238 -16.19 26.58 6.96
CA GLY A 238 -15.16 26.45 8.00
C GLY A 238 -13.76 26.12 7.46
N LEU A 239 -13.60 25.71 6.19
CA LEU A 239 -12.27 25.59 5.58
C LEU A 239 -11.55 26.94 5.45
N LEU A 240 -12.31 28.03 5.36
CA LEU A 240 -11.78 29.40 5.27
C LEU A 240 -11.58 30.04 6.66
N ASP A 241 -12.02 29.39 7.73
CA ASP A 241 -11.80 29.81 9.12
C ASP A 241 -10.62 29.02 9.73
N PRO A 242 -9.49 29.68 10.05
CA PRO A 242 -8.31 29.02 10.60
C PRO A 242 -8.55 28.18 11.85
N ASP A 243 -9.55 28.52 12.66
CA ASP A 243 -9.87 27.85 13.93
C ASP A 243 -10.77 26.62 13.75
N GLN A 244 -11.52 26.57 12.64
CA GLN A 244 -12.46 25.50 12.29
C GLN A 244 -11.94 24.56 11.21
N GLN A 245 -10.93 24.98 10.45
CA GLN A 245 -10.40 24.27 9.29
C GLN A 245 -10.26 22.75 9.53
N GLU A 246 -9.65 22.37 10.65
CA GLU A 246 -9.42 20.96 11.03
C GLU A 246 -10.68 20.14 11.18
N ALA A 247 -11.63 20.67 11.94
CA ALA A 247 -12.93 20.06 12.11
C ALA A 247 -13.67 19.98 10.77
N SER A 248 -13.55 21.03 9.95
CA SER A 248 -14.15 21.11 8.62
C SER A 248 -13.62 20.05 7.66
N LEU A 249 -12.30 19.88 7.49
CA LEU A 249 -11.81 18.83 6.59
C LEU A 249 -12.07 17.43 7.14
N SER A 250 -11.96 17.22 8.45
CA SER A 250 -12.35 15.93 9.04
C SER A 250 -13.81 15.60 8.69
N THR A 251 -14.67 16.62 8.73
CA THR A 251 -16.06 16.52 8.28
C THR A 251 -16.16 16.24 6.79
N LEU A 252 -15.43 16.95 5.92
CA LEU A 252 -15.41 16.70 4.47
C LEU A 252 -14.90 15.31 4.13
N GLU A 253 -13.90 14.79 4.84
CA GLU A 253 -13.43 13.41 4.64
C GLU A 253 -14.46 12.37 5.05
N ASN A 254 -15.21 12.64 6.13
CA ASN A 254 -16.33 11.79 6.53
C ASN A 254 -17.45 11.85 5.48
N LEU A 255 -17.77 13.04 4.97
CA LEU A 255 -18.73 13.24 3.89
C LEU A 255 -18.25 12.57 2.59
N ALA A 256 -16.95 12.59 2.28
CA ALA A 256 -16.38 11.89 1.12
C ALA A 256 -16.52 10.37 1.22
N ARG A 257 -16.52 9.80 2.44
CA ARG A 257 -16.82 8.37 2.65
C ARG A 257 -18.30 8.07 2.43
N TRP A 258 -19.19 8.94 2.91
CA TRP A 258 -20.63 8.86 2.61
C TRP A 258 -20.90 8.93 1.11
N SER A 259 -20.30 9.92 0.45
CA SER A 259 -20.41 10.15 -0.98
C SER A 259 -20.01 8.92 -1.80
N ARG A 260 -18.91 8.24 -1.44
CA ARG A 260 -18.52 6.95 -2.05
C ARG A 260 -19.57 5.87 -1.86
N ALA A 261 -20.11 5.72 -0.65
CA ALA A 261 -21.17 4.75 -0.39
C ALA A 261 -22.44 5.06 -1.20
N ILE A 262 -22.81 6.34 -1.32
CA ILE A 262 -23.96 6.83 -2.10
C ILE A 262 -23.76 6.54 -3.60
N GLU A 263 -22.60 6.88 -4.15
CA GLU A 263 -22.28 6.66 -5.56
C GLU A 263 -22.31 5.17 -5.89
N ALA A 264 -21.67 4.34 -5.07
CA ALA A 264 -21.70 2.89 -5.22
C ALA A 264 -23.13 2.35 -5.13
N ALA A 265 -23.95 2.88 -4.22
CA ALA A 265 -25.35 2.48 -4.09
C ALA A 265 -26.17 2.81 -5.35
N GLY A 266 -25.91 3.97 -5.99
CA GLY A 266 -26.54 4.36 -7.24
C GLY A 266 -26.21 3.45 -8.43
N ARG A 267 -25.15 2.63 -8.35
CA ARG A 267 -24.78 1.66 -9.40
C ARG A 267 -25.40 0.27 -9.21
N LEU A 268 -26.07 0.02 -8.09
CA LEU A 268 -26.68 -1.28 -7.82
C LEU A 268 -27.86 -1.56 -8.76
N GLU A 269 -28.05 -2.83 -9.13
CA GLU A 269 -29.24 -3.24 -9.89
C GLU A 269 -30.51 -2.99 -9.07
N ASP A 270 -31.55 -2.45 -9.72
CA ASP A 270 -32.83 -2.18 -9.04
C ASP A 270 -33.47 -3.49 -8.56
N SER A 271 -33.63 -3.58 -7.24
CA SER A 271 -34.19 -4.74 -6.55
C SER A 271 -34.88 -4.29 -5.27
N THR A 272 -35.65 -5.18 -4.63
CA THR A 272 -36.29 -4.84 -3.35
C THR A 272 -35.25 -4.64 -2.26
N GLU A 273 -34.21 -5.48 -2.24
CA GLU A 273 -33.08 -5.40 -1.32
C GLU A 273 -32.29 -4.11 -1.53
N THR A 274 -32.01 -3.74 -2.79
CA THR A 274 -31.35 -2.47 -3.14
C THR A 274 -32.16 -1.28 -2.62
N ARG A 275 -33.47 -1.24 -2.86
CA ARG A 275 -34.33 -0.14 -2.38
C ARG A 275 -34.35 -0.03 -0.86
N LEU A 276 -34.33 -1.15 -0.13
CA LEU A 276 -34.23 -1.17 1.32
C LEU A 276 -32.86 -0.67 1.80
N ALA A 277 -31.77 -1.11 1.17
CA ALA A 277 -30.42 -0.63 1.48
C ALA A 277 -30.26 0.87 1.20
N LEU A 278 -30.73 1.36 0.05
CA LEU A 278 -30.73 2.79 -0.30
C LEU A 278 -31.48 3.63 0.73
N ARG A 279 -32.66 3.16 1.16
CA ARG A 279 -33.44 3.84 2.20
C ARG A 279 -32.69 3.88 3.54
N ALA A 280 -32.11 2.76 3.96
CA ALA A 280 -31.36 2.68 5.21
C ALA A 280 -30.10 3.55 5.18
N ILE A 281 -29.39 3.60 4.04
CA ILE A 281 -28.24 4.50 3.81
C ILE A 281 -28.67 5.96 3.95
N ALA A 282 -29.80 6.34 3.34
CA ALA A 282 -30.33 7.70 3.46
C ALA A 282 -30.72 8.04 4.91
N GLU A 283 -31.35 7.11 5.65
CA GLU A 283 -31.70 7.32 7.06
C GLU A 283 -30.45 7.44 7.96
N ALA A 284 -29.44 6.59 7.74
CA ALA A 284 -28.19 6.62 8.49
C ALA A 284 -27.33 7.85 8.17
N ALA A 285 -27.45 8.41 6.96
CA ALA A 285 -26.81 9.66 6.59
C ALA A 285 -27.30 10.85 7.42
N GLU A 286 -28.58 10.87 7.79
CA GLU A 286 -29.18 11.90 8.67
C GLU A 286 -28.69 11.76 10.12
N THR A 287 -28.67 10.54 10.66
CA THR A 287 -28.28 10.29 12.06
C THR A 287 -26.76 10.30 12.28
N GLY A 288 -25.98 10.11 11.21
CA GLY A 288 -24.53 9.96 11.27
C GLY A 288 -24.08 8.57 11.71
N LEU A 289 -22.84 8.22 11.33
CA LEU A 289 -22.15 6.99 11.71
C LEU A 289 -20.74 7.31 12.18
N SER A 290 -20.12 6.40 12.95
CA SER A 290 -18.72 6.54 13.32
C SER A 290 -17.81 6.40 12.08
N ARG A 291 -16.58 6.92 12.17
CA ARG A 291 -15.60 6.84 11.07
C ARG A 291 -15.26 5.40 10.67
N GLY A 292 -15.19 4.49 11.65
CA GLY A 292 -14.92 3.07 11.41
C GLY A 292 -16.05 2.41 10.64
N ASP A 293 -17.29 2.71 11.05
CA ASP A 293 -18.52 2.14 10.48
C ASP A 293 -18.72 2.59 9.04
N LEU A 294 -18.47 3.88 8.75
CA LEU A 294 -18.50 4.41 7.39
C LEU A 294 -17.47 3.75 6.48
N GLY A 295 -16.28 3.48 7.01
CA GLY A 295 -15.25 2.75 6.27
C GLY A 295 -15.69 1.33 5.92
N ALA A 296 -16.39 0.65 6.82
CA ALA A 296 -16.92 -0.70 6.59
C ALA A 296 -18.07 -0.68 5.57
N LEU A 297 -19.01 0.27 5.69
CA LEU A 297 -20.10 0.47 4.75
C LEU A 297 -19.57 0.73 3.35
N ALA A 298 -18.65 1.68 3.18
CA ALA A 298 -18.07 1.99 1.86
C ALA A 298 -17.43 0.75 1.21
N ARG A 299 -16.65 -0.03 1.96
CA ARG A 299 -16.05 -1.28 1.45
C ARG A 299 -17.09 -2.34 1.07
N ALA A 300 -18.19 -2.44 1.80
CA ALA A 300 -19.28 -3.34 1.45
C ALA A 300 -19.97 -2.91 0.16
N MET A 301 -20.19 -1.60 0.00
CA MET A 301 -20.79 -1.03 -1.21
C MET A 301 -19.89 -1.19 -2.43
N ASP A 302 -18.59 -0.89 -2.30
CA ASP A 302 -17.61 -1.13 -3.36
C ASP A 302 -17.64 -2.60 -3.80
N LEU A 303 -17.62 -3.52 -2.83
CA LEU A 303 -17.69 -4.95 -3.09
C LEU A 303 -19.01 -5.37 -3.76
N ALA A 304 -20.15 -4.82 -3.34
CA ALA A 304 -21.46 -5.09 -3.95
C ALA A 304 -21.51 -4.63 -5.42
N THR A 305 -20.80 -3.55 -5.78
CA THR A 305 -20.72 -3.07 -7.17
C THR A 305 -19.68 -3.79 -8.03
N ALA A 306 -18.77 -4.56 -7.42
CA ALA A 306 -17.61 -5.15 -8.12
C ALA A 306 -18.01 -6.11 -9.25
N ARG A 307 -19.22 -6.68 -9.24
CA ARG A 307 -19.72 -7.50 -10.35
C ARG A 307 -19.96 -6.67 -11.61
N ALA A 308 -20.51 -5.46 -11.47
CA ALA A 308 -20.86 -4.61 -12.62
C ALA A 308 -19.61 -4.15 -13.39
N GLU A 309 -18.45 -4.13 -12.72
CA GLU A 309 -17.15 -3.80 -13.32
C GLU A 309 -16.54 -4.97 -14.13
N LEU A 310 -17.09 -6.17 -14.01
CA LEU A 310 -16.59 -7.33 -14.73
C LEU A 310 -16.95 -7.26 -16.22
N PRO A 311 -16.07 -7.73 -17.12
CA PRO A 311 -16.32 -7.64 -18.55
C PRO A 311 -17.46 -8.58 -18.96
N SER A 312 -18.10 -8.27 -20.09
CA SER A 312 -19.16 -9.11 -20.64
C SER A 312 -18.65 -10.54 -20.92
N PRO A 313 -19.44 -11.61 -20.68
CA PRO A 313 -19.05 -12.98 -20.99
C PRO A 313 -18.68 -13.24 -22.47
N ARG A 314 -19.08 -12.35 -23.38
CA ARG A 314 -18.66 -12.41 -24.80
C ARG A 314 -17.18 -12.11 -25.01
N THR A 315 -16.57 -11.37 -24.09
CA THR A 315 -15.12 -11.09 -24.07
C THR A 315 -14.29 -12.28 -23.61
N LEU A 316 -14.93 -13.39 -23.25
CA LEU A 316 -14.27 -14.63 -22.88
C LEU A 316 -14.21 -15.61 -24.06
N VAL A 317 -13.14 -16.40 -24.11
CA VAL A 317 -13.07 -17.59 -24.96
C VAL A 317 -14.25 -18.51 -24.65
N ARG A 318 -14.88 -19.04 -25.71
CA ARG A 318 -16.18 -19.73 -25.62
C ARG A 318 -16.20 -20.88 -24.59
N GLN A 319 -15.06 -21.54 -24.39
CA GLN A 319 -14.90 -22.70 -23.51
C GLN A 319 -15.04 -22.35 -22.02
N LEU A 320 -14.84 -21.10 -21.61
CA LEU A 320 -14.99 -20.66 -20.21
C LEU A 320 -16.40 -20.17 -19.87
N ARG A 321 -17.24 -19.90 -20.88
CA ARG A 321 -18.61 -19.38 -20.69
C ARG A 321 -19.51 -20.28 -19.81
N PRO A 322 -19.46 -21.62 -19.91
CA PRO A 322 -20.27 -22.47 -19.03
C PRO A 322 -19.95 -22.29 -17.53
N SER A 323 -18.66 -22.13 -17.18
CA SER A 323 -18.23 -21.85 -15.82
C SER A 323 -18.66 -20.45 -15.38
N TRP A 324 -18.50 -19.46 -16.26
CA TRP A 324 -18.94 -18.09 -16.01
C TRP A 324 -20.43 -18.01 -15.69
N GLU A 325 -21.30 -18.61 -16.51
CA GLU A 325 -22.76 -18.60 -16.32
C GLU A 325 -23.19 -19.13 -14.94
N ARG A 326 -22.46 -20.09 -14.38
CA ARG A 326 -22.74 -20.64 -13.04
C ARG A 326 -22.21 -19.73 -11.94
N LEU A 327 -20.98 -19.25 -12.07
CA LEU A 327 -20.34 -18.38 -11.08
C LEU A 327 -21.01 -17.00 -11.03
N GLU A 328 -21.47 -16.46 -12.16
CA GLU A 328 -22.19 -15.20 -12.21
C GLU A 328 -23.52 -15.28 -11.47
N ARG A 329 -24.27 -16.39 -11.61
CA ARG A 329 -25.51 -16.62 -10.85
C ARG A 329 -25.27 -16.63 -9.35
N GLU A 330 -24.12 -17.12 -8.92
CA GLU A 330 -23.72 -17.14 -7.52
C GLU A 330 -23.21 -15.80 -7.01
N ALA A 331 -22.42 -15.10 -7.82
CA ALA A 331 -22.05 -13.72 -7.54
C ALA A 331 -23.31 -12.87 -7.34
N ARG A 332 -24.32 -13.00 -8.21
CA ARG A 332 -25.63 -12.33 -8.05
C ARG A 332 -26.37 -12.73 -6.77
N ARG A 333 -26.29 -14.00 -6.36
CA ARG A 333 -26.92 -14.47 -5.11
C ARG A 333 -26.22 -13.86 -3.89
N THR A 334 -24.90 -13.99 -3.81
CA THR A 334 -24.08 -13.47 -2.71
C THR A 334 -24.07 -11.95 -2.64
N GLU A 335 -24.17 -11.26 -3.78
CA GLU A 335 -24.40 -9.81 -3.87
C GLU A 335 -25.72 -9.41 -3.22
N ARG A 336 -26.83 -10.09 -3.55
CA ARG A 336 -28.13 -9.82 -2.91
C ARG A 336 -28.09 -10.10 -1.41
N GLU A 337 -27.42 -11.17 -0.98
CA GLU A 337 -27.24 -11.48 0.44
C GLU A 337 -26.43 -10.38 1.14
N LEU A 338 -25.37 -9.86 0.51
CA LEU A 338 -24.60 -8.73 1.02
C LEU A 338 -25.43 -7.45 1.09
N ILE A 339 -26.23 -7.15 0.06
CA ILE A 339 -27.09 -5.96 0.04
C ILE A 339 -28.19 -6.07 1.11
N ALA A 340 -28.77 -7.26 1.29
CA ALA A 340 -29.85 -7.50 2.24
C ALA A 340 -29.44 -7.30 3.71
N VAL A 341 -28.14 -7.43 4.05
CA VAL A 341 -27.66 -7.20 5.42
C VAL A 341 -27.29 -5.74 5.70
N ILE A 342 -27.25 -4.86 4.68
CA ILE A 342 -26.90 -3.45 4.86
C ILE A 342 -27.86 -2.73 5.83
N PRO A 343 -29.20 -2.86 5.73
CA PRO A 343 -30.11 -2.19 6.65
C PRO A 343 -29.87 -2.58 8.12
N ASP A 344 -29.67 -3.88 8.38
CA ASP A 344 -29.42 -4.40 9.73
C ASP A 344 -28.11 -3.86 10.30
N LEU A 345 -27.08 -3.77 9.46
CA LEU A 345 -25.76 -3.23 9.81
C LEU A 345 -25.79 -1.72 10.10
N LEU A 346 -26.68 -0.98 9.45
CA LEU A 346 -26.87 0.44 9.71
C LEU A 346 -27.70 0.68 10.97
N ALA A 347 -28.60 -0.23 11.32
CA ALA A 347 -29.40 -0.16 12.54
C ALA A 347 -28.61 -0.53 13.80
N ASP A 348 -27.63 -1.44 13.68
CA ASP A 348 -26.76 -1.88 14.77
C ASP A 348 -25.29 -1.92 14.32
N PRO A 349 -24.50 -0.86 14.60
CA PRO A 349 -23.08 -0.82 14.24
C PRO A 349 -22.24 -1.95 14.86
N GLU A 350 -22.63 -2.50 16.01
CA GLU A 350 -21.91 -3.63 16.63
C GLU A 350 -22.01 -4.91 15.77
N ALA A 351 -23.04 -5.01 14.92
CA ALA A 351 -23.21 -6.10 13.97
C ALA A 351 -22.12 -6.13 12.87
N MET A 352 -21.37 -5.04 12.66
CA MET A 352 -20.27 -4.98 11.69
C MET A 352 -19.11 -5.91 12.02
N ALA A 353 -18.88 -6.18 13.31
CA ALA A 353 -17.89 -7.16 13.76
C ALA A 353 -18.46 -8.60 13.80
N GLY A 354 -19.77 -8.75 13.58
CA GLY A 354 -20.48 -10.03 13.68
C GLY A 354 -20.36 -10.91 12.43
N GLY A 355 -20.43 -12.23 12.64
CA GLY A 355 -20.37 -13.21 11.54
C GLY A 355 -21.49 -13.06 10.50
N ARG A 356 -22.61 -12.41 10.84
CA ARG A 356 -23.73 -12.14 9.92
C ARG A 356 -23.37 -11.20 8.77
N PHE A 357 -22.40 -10.31 8.97
CA PHE A 357 -21.92 -9.40 7.92
C PHE A 357 -20.67 -9.95 7.23
N ILE A 358 -19.74 -10.51 8.00
CA ILE A 358 -18.48 -11.06 7.46
C ILE A 358 -18.74 -12.21 6.49
N ALA A 359 -19.74 -13.07 6.75
CA ALA A 359 -20.02 -14.22 5.90
C ALA A 359 -20.51 -13.82 4.49
N PRO A 360 -21.53 -12.96 4.31
CA PRO A 360 -21.92 -12.44 2.98
C PRO A 360 -20.79 -11.73 2.25
N MET A 361 -20.00 -10.89 2.96
CA MET A 361 -18.84 -10.22 2.35
C MET A 361 -17.80 -11.22 1.84
N ALA A 362 -17.43 -12.21 2.66
CA ALA A 362 -16.46 -13.23 2.28
C ALA A 362 -16.95 -14.06 1.09
N ALA A 363 -18.21 -14.50 1.13
CA ALA A 363 -18.83 -15.26 0.06
C ALA A 363 -18.89 -14.45 -1.26
N HIS A 364 -19.27 -13.17 -1.21
CA HIS A 364 -19.31 -12.35 -2.41
C HIS A 364 -17.91 -12.05 -2.96
N ARG A 365 -16.94 -11.77 -2.09
CA ARG A 365 -15.53 -11.59 -2.48
C ARG A 365 -14.97 -12.82 -3.17
N GLU A 366 -15.25 -14.01 -2.64
CA GLU A 366 -14.83 -15.27 -3.25
C GLU A 366 -15.46 -15.45 -4.64
N ALA A 367 -16.77 -15.20 -4.78
CA ALA A 367 -17.47 -15.31 -6.06
C ALA A 367 -16.92 -14.33 -7.13
N ILE A 368 -16.60 -13.09 -6.73
CA ILE A 368 -15.95 -12.11 -7.62
C ILE A 368 -14.53 -12.56 -7.98
N GLY A 369 -13.77 -13.11 -7.03
CA GLY A 369 -12.45 -13.67 -7.27
C GLY A 369 -12.48 -14.80 -8.31
N ASP A 370 -13.46 -15.69 -8.24
CA ASP A 370 -13.64 -16.77 -9.21
C ASP A 370 -13.95 -16.26 -10.63
N LEU A 371 -14.77 -15.21 -10.75
CA LEU A 371 -15.05 -14.59 -12.04
C LEU A 371 -13.81 -13.90 -12.62
N ARG A 372 -13.05 -13.15 -11.79
CA ARG A 372 -11.78 -12.53 -12.20
C ARG A 372 -10.77 -13.59 -12.67
N THR A 373 -10.69 -14.72 -11.97
CA THR A 373 -9.86 -15.87 -12.37
C THR A 373 -10.20 -16.36 -13.78
N LEU A 374 -11.48 -16.41 -14.16
CA LEU A 374 -11.89 -16.76 -15.52
C LEU A 374 -11.52 -15.70 -16.56
N VAL A 375 -11.63 -14.41 -16.23
CA VAL A 375 -11.20 -13.32 -17.12
C VAL A 375 -9.71 -13.44 -17.43
N GLU A 376 -8.90 -13.61 -16.38
CA GLU A 376 -7.45 -13.77 -16.53
C GLU A 376 -7.11 -15.03 -17.33
N MET A 377 -7.74 -16.16 -17.02
CA MET A 377 -7.53 -17.40 -17.76
C MET A 377 -7.91 -17.23 -19.24
N SER A 378 -8.99 -16.50 -19.55
CA SER A 378 -9.40 -16.21 -20.92
C SER A 378 -8.35 -15.41 -21.67
N ALA A 379 -7.89 -14.29 -21.09
CA ALA A 379 -6.86 -13.44 -21.69
C ALA A 379 -5.58 -14.23 -22.01
N ARG A 380 -5.27 -15.19 -21.14
CA ARG A 380 -4.11 -16.09 -21.22
C ARG A 380 -4.21 -17.14 -22.33
N ILE A 381 -5.35 -17.80 -22.46
CA ILE A 381 -5.52 -18.89 -23.45
C ILE A 381 -6.03 -18.42 -24.81
N ALA A 382 -6.37 -17.14 -24.94
CA ALA A 382 -6.73 -16.53 -26.21
C ALA A 382 -5.56 -16.53 -27.21
N ASP A 383 -5.88 -16.61 -28.50
CA ASP A 383 -4.95 -16.50 -29.62
C ASP A 383 -4.74 -15.01 -29.94
N PRO A 384 -3.56 -14.43 -29.64
CA PRO A 384 -3.31 -13.01 -29.89
C PRO A 384 -3.22 -12.68 -31.38
N THR A 385 -3.04 -13.69 -32.26
CA THR A 385 -2.88 -13.48 -33.71
C THR A 385 -4.23 -13.37 -34.43
N ARG A 386 -5.33 -13.73 -33.76
CA ARG A 386 -6.67 -13.69 -34.32
C ARG A 386 -7.44 -12.51 -33.73
N SER A 387 -7.48 -11.41 -34.46
CA SER A 387 -8.37 -10.30 -34.14
C SER A 387 -9.78 -10.61 -34.61
N GLY A 388 -10.75 -10.44 -33.72
CA GLY A 388 -12.16 -10.68 -33.98
C GLY A 388 -13.02 -10.13 -32.84
N PRO A 389 -14.35 -10.07 -33.03
CA PRO A 389 -15.27 -9.57 -31.99
C PRO A 389 -15.33 -10.50 -30.76
N GLU A 390 -14.90 -11.74 -30.89
CA GLU A 390 -14.78 -12.69 -29.80
C GLU A 390 -13.35 -13.27 -29.74
N PRO A 391 -12.76 -13.44 -28.54
CA PRO A 391 -11.46 -14.06 -28.41
C PRO A 391 -11.51 -15.52 -28.85
N THR A 392 -10.55 -15.91 -29.68
CA THR A 392 -10.42 -17.29 -30.17
C THR A 392 -9.43 -18.06 -29.31
N LEU A 393 -9.69 -19.32 -29.01
CA LEU A 393 -8.76 -20.18 -28.28
C LEU A 393 -7.49 -20.46 -29.10
N ALA A 394 -6.30 -20.26 -28.53
CA ALA A 394 -5.07 -20.66 -29.20
C ALA A 394 -4.97 -22.20 -29.25
N PRO A 395 -4.63 -22.82 -30.40
CA PRO A 395 -4.68 -24.27 -30.57
C PRO A 395 -3.91 -25.07 -29.50
N ARG A 396 -2.77 -24.54 -29.03
CA ARG A 396 -1.93 -25.15 -28.00
C ARG A 396 -2.60 -25.32 -26.63
N PHE A 397 -3.65 -24.56 -26.33
CA PHE A 397 -4.40 -24.62 -25.07
C PHE A 397 -5.68 -25.49 -25.17
N GLY A 398 -5.85 -26.25 -26.25
CA GLY A 398 -6.99 -27.15 -26.46
C GLY A 398 -7.31 -28.06 -25.26
N PRO A 399 -6.32 -28.74 -24.65
CA PRO A 399 -6.58 -29.61 -23.51
C PRO A 399 -7.00 -28.87 -22.24
N LEU A 400 -6.37 -27.72 -21.91
CA LEU A 400 -6.81 -26.87 -20.79
C LEU A 400 -8.25 -26.38 -21.00
N ALA A 401 -8.60 -25.97 -22.22
CA ALA A 401 -9.95 -25.53 -22.54
C ALA A 401 -10.97 -26.67 -22.47
N THR A 402 -10.57 -27.90 -22.84
CA THR A 402 -11.42 -29.10 -22.71
C THR A 402 -11.73 -29.40 -21.25
N GLU A 403 -10.70 -29.31 -20.40
CA GLU A 403 -10.87 -29.50 -18.96
C GLU A 403 -11.72 -28.39 -18.32
N ALA A 404 -11.53 -27.13 -18.75
CA ALA A 404 -12.36 -26.03 -18.29
C ALA A 404 -13.84 -26.21 -18.64
N VAL A 405 -14.14 -26.73 -19.85
CA VAL A 405 -15.52 -27.08 -20.25
C VAL A 405 -16.06 -28.21 -19.37
N ARG A 406 -15.24 -29.24 -19.08
CA ARG A 406 -15.63 -30.35 -18.20
C ARG A 406 -15.99 -29.85 -16.80
N LEU A 407 -15.13 -29.02 -16.20
CA LEU A 407 -15.36 -28.40 -14.89
C LEU A 407 -16.57 -27.47 -14.90
N GLY A 408 -16.76 -26.67 -15.96
CA GLY A 408 -17.94 -25.83 -16.15
C GLY A 408 -19.23 -26.64 -16.23
N ASN A 409 -19.20 -27.81 -16.88
CA ASN A 409 -20.35 -28.73 -16.92
C ASN A 409 -20.63 -29.36 -15.55
N LEU A 410 -19.60 -29.71 -14.77
CA LEU A 410 -19.77 -30.18 -13.39
C LEU A 410 -20.40 -29.11 -12.50
N LEU A 411 -19.91 -27.87 -12.58
CA LEU A 411 -20.48 -26.72 -11.89
C LEU A 411 -21.97 -26.49 -12.26
N ARG A 412 -22.37 -26.83 -13.48
CA ARG A 412 -23.77 -26.73 -13.93
C ARG A 412 -24.65 -27.88 -13.48
N ALA A 413 -24.08 -29.06 -13.21
CA ALA A 413 -24.86 -30.26 -12.89
C ALA A 413 -25.57 -30.15 -11.52
N GLY A 414 -25.12 -29.26 -10.64
CA GLY A 414 -25.71 -29.00 -9.34
C GLY A 414 -25.36 -30.09 -8.33
N GLY A 415 -24.40 -29.80 -7.45
CA GLY A 415 -23.98 -30.67 -6.36
C GLY A 415 -23.08 -29.91 -5.37
N ASP A 416 -22.19 -30.64 -4.68
CA ASP A 416 -21.08 -30.02 -3.95
C ASP A 416 -20.06 -29.47 -4.97
N ASP A 417 -20.30 -28.23 -5.37
CA ASP A 417 -19.54 -27.53 -6.41
C ASP A 417 -18.13 -27.10 -5.93
N SER A 418 -17.80 -27.29 -4.64
CA SER A 418 -16.53 -26.83 -4.04
C SER A 418 -15.30 -27.44 -4.73
N ALA A 419 -15.33 -28.76 -4.99
CA ALA A 419 -14.25 -29.47 -5.66
C ALA A 419 -14.06 -28.97 -7.11
N ALA A 420 -15.15 -28.69 -7.81
CA ALA A 420 -15.08 -28.20 -9.20
C ALA A 420 -14.53 -26.76 -9.27
N ARG A 421 -14.81 -25.92 -8.27
CA ARG A 421 -14.20 -24.58 -8.17
C ARG A 421 -12.73 -24.63 -7.81
N ALA A 422 -12.35 -25.44 -6.82
CA ALA A 422 -10.96 -25.64 -6.46
C ALA A 422 -10.15 -26.10 -7.69
N ALA A 423 -10.66 -27.10 -8.42
CA ALA A 423 -10.05 -27.56 -9.66
C ALA A 423 -10.01 -26.47 -10.75
N LEU A 424 -11.00 -25.58 -10.83
CA LEU A 424 -11.00 -24.46 -11.79
C LEU A 424 -9.94 -23.41 -11.44
N ARG A 425 -9.74 -23.11 -10.14
CA ARG A 425 -8.67 -22.23 -9.67
C ARG A 425 -7.30 -22.84 -9.96
N GLU A 426 -7.12 -24.13 -9.67
CA GLU A 426 -5.91 -24.88 -10.03
C GLU A 426 -5.64 -24.86 -11.53
N LEU A 427 -6.67 -25.02 -12.36
CA LEU A 427 -6.56 -24.98 -13.81
C LEU A 427 -6.17 -23.58 -14.34
N ALA A 428 -6.74 -22.52 -13.76
CA ALA A 428 -6.39 -21.14 -14.11
C ALA A 428 -4.95 -20.80 -13.75
N GLU A 429 -4.49 -21.29 -12.59
CA GLU A 429 -3.11 -21.15 -12.16
C GLU A 429 -2.15 -21.98 -13.03
N ALA A 430 -2.53 -23.20 -13.39
CA ALA A 430 -1.79 -24.00 -14.37
C ALA A 430 -1.71 -23.28 -15.71
N ALA A 431 -2.78 -22.63 -16.18
CA ALA A 431 -2.77 -21.82 -17.40
C ALA A 431 -1.82 -20.61 -17.30
N ARG A 432 -1.71 -19.98 -16.12
CA ARG A 432 -0.74 -18.90 -15.84
C ARG A 432 0.69 -19.39 -16.03
N VAL A 433 1.03 -20.50 -15.40
CA VAL A 433 2.37 -21.10 -15.46
C VAL A 433 2.67 -21.68 -16.86
N ALA A 434 1.65 -22.10 -17.60
CA ALA A 434 1.79 -22.67 -18.95
C ALA A 434 2.36 -21.70 -19.98
N ILE A 435 2.05 -20.40 -19.85
CA ILE A 435 2.31 -19.41 -20.89
C ILE A 435 3.75 -18.96 -20.85
N GLU A 436 4.20 -18.56 -19.67
CA GLU A 436 5.53 -18.03 -19.46
C GLU A 436 5.86 -18.14 -17.97
N LEU A 437 7.05 -18.63 -17.67
CA LEU A 437 7.55 -18.66 -16.30
C LEU A 437 8.13 -17.28 -15.95
N ARG A 438 7.97 -16.87 -14.70
CA ARG A 438 8.61 -15.66 -14.18
C ARG A 438 10.13 -15.83 -14.34
N GLY A 439 10.80 -14.84 -14.93
CA GLY A 439 12.23 -14.95 -15.24
C GLY A 439 12.57 -15.47 -16.64
N GLU A 440 11.65 -16.16 -17.32
CA GLU A 440 11.96 -16.88 -18.56
C GLU A 440 12.42 -15.98 -19.71
N ALA A 441 11.78 -14.82 -19.92
CA ALA A 441 12.21 -13.87 -20.94
C ALA A 441 13.66 -13.42 -20.77
N GLU A 442 14.09 -13.19 -19.52
CA GLU A 442 15.46 -12.77 -19.19
C GLU A 442 16.44 -13.92 -19.47
N LEU A 443 16.08 -15.14 -19.05
CA LEU A 443 16.86 -16.34 -19.35
C LEU A 443 17.00 -16.59 -20.86
N ARG A 444 15.93 -16.46 -21.63
CA ARG A 444 15.96 -16.64 -23.09
C ARG A 444 16.80 -15.56 -23.77
N ARG A 445 16.71 -14.31 -23.33
CA ARG A 445 17.53 -13.20 -23.82
C ARG A 445 19.03 -13.48 -23.62
N ARG A 446 19.40 -14.01 -22.46
CA ARG A 446 20.78 -14.41 -22.13
C ARG A 446 21.27 -15.60 -22.94
N SER A 447 20.43 -16.63 -23.08
CA SER A 447 20.77 -17.81 -23.89
C SER A 447 21.02 -17.47 -25.36
N GLY A 448 20.47 -16.36 -25.87
CA GLY A 448 20.68 -15.86 -27.23
C GLY A 448 21.87 -14.89 -27.40
N ALA A 449 22.50 -14.44 -26.31
CA ALA A 449 23.62 -13.50 -26.36
C ALA A 449 24.93 -14.21 -26.78
N PRO A 450 25.85 -13.52 -27.49
CA PRO A 450 27.13 -14.11 -27.90
C PRO A 450 27.95 -14.58 -26.68
N ARG A 451 28.48 -15.81 -26.77
CA ARG A 451 29.18 -16.59 -25.71
C ARG A 451 30.42 -15.95 -25.06
N HIS A 452 30.71 -14.68 -25.33
CA HIS A 452 31.90 -13.99 -24.84
C HIS A 452 31.74 -13.40 -23.43
N ALA A 453 30.56 -13.49 -22.82
CA ALA A 453 30.31 -13.09 -21.44
C ALA A 453 30.22 -14.32 -20.51
N ALA A 454 31.38 -14.85 -20.10
CA ALA A 454 31.58 -15.89 -19.07
C ALA A 454 30.86 -17.27 -19.27
N PRO A 455 31.43 -18.37 -18.76
CA PRO A 455 30.73 -19.65 -18.70
C PRO A 455 29.58 -19.54 -17.68
N GLU A 456 28.33 -19.50 -18.13
CA GLU A 456 27.19 -19.57 -17.22
C GLU A 456 27.10 -20.99 -16.62
N PRO A 457 27.13 -21.14 -15.28
CA PRO A 457 27.20 -22.45 -14.62
C PRO A 457 25.88 -23.24 -14.67
N TRP A 458 24.81 -22.70 -15.27
CA TRP A 458 23.44 -23.17 -15.03
C TRP A 458 22.84 -24.10 -16.09
N LYS A 459 23.61 -24.54 -17.11
CA LYS A 459 23.09 -25.36 -18.23
C LYS A 459 21.79 -24.75 -18.82
N LEU A 460 21.86 -23.45 -19.11
CA LEU A 460 20.68 -22.65 -19.45
C LEU A 460 19.89 -23.18 -20.67
N PRO A 461 20.54 -23.62 -21.78
CA PRO A 461 19.82 -24.22 -22.89
C PRO A 461 19.04 -25.48 -22.49
N GLU A 462 19.64 -26.37 -21.71
CA GLU A 462 19.00 -27.61 -21.25
C GLU A 462 17.85 -27.34 -20.28
N LEU A 463 17.96 -26.29 -19.44
CA LEU A 463 16.87 -25.84 -18.58
C LEU A 463 15.70 -25.27 -19.40
N LEU A 464 15.98 -24.44 -20.41
CA LEU A 464 14.96 -23.91 -21.31
C LEU A 464 14.26 -25.02 -22.11
N GLU A 465 15.00 -26.02 -22.58
CA GLU A 465 14.42 -27.22 -23.20
C GLU A 465 13.55 -28.02 -22.22
N LEU A 466 13.95 -28.14 -20.96
CA LEU A 466 13.14 -28.77 -19.91
C LEU A 466 11.84 -27.99 -19.68
N ILE A 467 11.91 -26.66 -19.61
CA ILE A 467 10.74 -25.79 -19.47
C ILE A 467 9.78 -26.00 -20.64
N ASP A 468 10.29 -25.99 -21.88
CA ASP A 468 9.48 -26.21 -23.07
C ASP A 468 8.86 -27.61 -23.09
N ARG A 469 9.61 -28.63 -22.68
CA ARG A 469 9.12 -30.01 -22.57
C ARG A 469 8.04 -30.15 -21.51
N GLU A 470 8.23 -29.60 -20.32
CA GLU A 470 7.25 -29.67 -19.22
C GLU A 470 6.01 -28.83 -19.53
N ARG A 471 6.17 -27.69 -20.21
CA ARG A 471 5.06 -26.90 -20.75
C ARG A 471 4.24 -27.71 -21.75
N LEU A 472 4.88 -28.32 -22.75
CA LEU A 472 4.21 -29.19 -23.72
C LEU A 472 3.56 -30.42 -23.06
N SER A 473 4.23 -30.99 -22.06
CA SER A 473 3.70 -32.08 -21.23
C SER A 473 2.43 -31.63 -20.52
N MET A 474 2.44 -30.52 -19.79
CA MET A 474 1.24 -30.02 -19.12
C MET A 474 0.12 -29.69 -20.11
N LEU A 475 0.43 -29.02 -21.22
CA LEU A 475 -0.53 -28.68 -22.26
C LEU A 475 -1.13 -29.90 -22.96
N SER A 476 -0.48 -31.06 -22.90
CA SER A 476 -1.00 -32.32 -23.46
C SER A 476 -1.73 -33.22 -22.45
N ALA A 477 -1.76 -32.84 -21.18
CA ALA A 477 -2.44 -33.62 -20.14
C ALA A 477 -3.96 -33.64 -20.36
N ARG A 478 -4.57 -34.81 -20.13
CA ARG A 478 -6.00 -35.05 -20.41
C ARG A 478 -6.86 -35.21 -19.14
N ARG A 479 -6.24 -35.21 -17.96
CA ARG A 479 -6.90 -35.43 -16.66
C ARG A 479 -6.38 -34.43 -15.63
N ALA A 480 -7.23 -34.04 -14.69
CA ALA A 480 -6.90 -33.14 -13.58
C ALA A 480 -5.71 -33.63 -12.75
N ASP A 481 -5.68 -34.91 -12.36
CA ASP A 481 -4.59 -35.47 -11.54
C ASP A 481 -3.22 -35.40 -12.25
N ASP A 482 -3.21 -35.56 -13.58
CA ASP A 482 -2.01 -35.38 -14.41
C ASP A 482 -1.61 -33.90 -14.50
N LEU A 483 -2.59 -32.99 -14.51
CA LEU A 483 -2.37 -31.54 -14.53
C LEU A 483 -1.74 -31.07 -13.22
N SER A 484 -2.25 -31.48 -12.05
CA SER A 484 -1.71 -31.03 -10.76
C SER A 484 -0.26 -31.53 -10.55
N SER A 485 0.04 -32.77 -10.95
CA SER A 485 1.41 -33.31 -10.88
C SER A 485 2.39 -32.60 -11.83
N ARG A 486 1.95 -32.26 -13.05
CA ARG A 486 2.78 -31.52 -14.04
C ARG A 486 2.90 -30.04 -13.70
N ALA A 487 1.83 -29.42 -13.21
CA ALA A 487 1.84 -28.07 -12.68
C ALA A 487 2.83 -27.96 -11.52
N ALA A 488 2.86 -28.93 -10.59
CA ALA A 488 3.84 -28.97 -9.50
C ALA A 488 5.30 -28.95 -9.99
N ARG A 489 5.61 -29.55 -11.15
CA ARG A 489 6.95 -29.47 -11.75
C ARG A 489 7.22 -28.09 -12.33
N LEU A 490 6.26 -27.54 -13.07
CA LEU A 490 6.37 -26.21 -13.64
C LEU A 490 6.40 -25.10 -12.57
N PHE A 491 5.80 -25.29 -11.40
CA PHE A 491 5.94 -24.37 -10.27
C PHE A 491 7.36 -24.35 -9.72
N VAL A 492 8.01 -25.52 -9.60
CA VAL A 492 9.42 -25.59 -9.18
C VAL A 492 10.31 -24.94 -10.23
N LEU A 493 9.99 -25.11 -11.52
CA LEU A 493 10.66 -24.42 -12.62
C LEU A 493 10.41 -22.90 -12.59
N ASP A 494 9.17 -22.45 -12.35
CA ASP A 494 8.79 -21.02 -12.25
C ASP A 494 9.57 -20.29 -11.15
N ASP A 495 9.64 -20.92 -9.98
CA ASP A 495 10.38 -20.38 -8.84
C ASP A 495 11.90 -20.40 -9.13
N LEU A 496 12.43 -21.48 -9.71
CA LEU A 496 13.85 -21.52 -10.12
C LEU A 496 14.17 -20.45 -11.17
N THR A 497 13.35 -20.30 -12.22
CA THR A 497 13.58 -19.30 -13.28
C THR A 497 13.49 -17.88 -12.73
N GLU A 498 12.57 -17.63 -11.79
CA GLU A 498 12.50 -16.34 -11.09
C GLU A 498 13.81 -16.08 -10.34
N GLN A 499 14.27 -17.03 -9.51
CA GLN A 499 15.51 -16.86 -8.74
C GLN A 499 16.74 -16.66 -9.64
N MET A 500 16.84 -17.40 -10.75
CA MET A 500 17.96 -17.26 -11.70
C MET A 500 17.94 -15.92 -12.42
N ALA A 501 16.78 -15.46 -12.89
CA ALA A 501 16.64 -14.16 -13.52
C ALA A 501 17.01 -13.02 -12.56
N LEU A 502 16.63 -13.14 -11.29
CA LEU A 502 16.98 -12.15 -10.27
C LEU A 502 18.49 -12.10 -9.99
N VAL A 503 19.17 -13.24 -9.95
CA VAL A 503 20.63 -13.27 -9.79
C VAL A 503 21.33 -12.66 -11.01
N LEU A 504 20.81 -12.89 -12.22
CA LEU A 504 21.31 -12.26 -13.44
C LEU A 504 21.13 -10.74 -13.41
N LEU A 505 19.94 -10.26 -13.06
CA LEU A 505 19.62 -8.83 -13.02
C LEU A 505 20.36 -8.12 -11.88
N ALA A 506 20.61 -8.79 -10.76
CA ALA A 506 21.38 -8.23 -9.65
C ALA A 506 22.85 -7.95 -10.02
N ARG A 507 23.38 -8.60 -11.07
CA ARG A 507 24.71 -8.35 -11.63
C ARG A 507 24.76 -7.15 -12.57
N GLU A 508 23.60 -6.68 -13.02
CA GLU A 508 23.48 -5.52 -13.90
C GLU A 508 23.02 -4.30 -13.12
N PRO A 509 23.84 -3.22 -13.06
CA PRO A 509 23.43 -1.97 -12.43
C PRO A 509 22.12 -1.45 -13.05
N GLY A 510 21.10 -1.16 -12.22
CA GLY A 510 19.80 -0.63 -12.63
C GLY A 510 18.81 -1.64 -13.24
N ALA A 511 19.25 -2.82 -13.69
CA ALA A 511 18.34 -3.80 -14.32
C ALA A 511 17.37 -4.43 -13.30
N LEU A 512 17.84 -4.68 -12.07
CA LEU A 512 17.02 -5.23 -11.00
C LEU A 512 15.88 -4.28 -10.57
N GLU A 513 16.08 -2.96 -10.68
CA GLU A 513 15.08 -1.94 -10.33
C GLU A 513 13.89 -1.93 -11.30
N SER A 514 14.09 -2.44 -12.52
CA SER A 514 13.04 -2.62 -13.52
C SER A 514 12.18 -3.87 -13.31
N TRP A 515 12.55 -4.77 -12.38
CA TRP A 515 11.81 -6.01 -12.12
C TRP A 515 10.62 -5.78 -11.16
N PRO A 516 9.37 -6.10 -11.56
CA PRO A 516 8.20 -5.90 -10.71
C PRO A 516 8.34 -6.60 -9.35
N GLY A 517 8.19 -5.82 -8.26
CA GLY A 517 8.22 -6.36 -6.89
C GLY A 517 9.61 -6.61 -6.28
N TRP A 518 10.71 -6.27 -6.97
CA TRP A 518 12.08 -6.41 -6.47
C TRP A 518 12.85 -5.08 -6.54
N SER A 519 13.49 -4.67 -5.44
CA SER A 519 14.50 -3.61 -5.41
C SER A 519 15.50 -3.97 -4.32
N LEU A 520 16.78 -4.09 -4.68
CA LEU A 520 17.89 -4.19 -3.74
C LEU A 520 18.75 -2.92 -3.91
N PRO A 521 18.36 -1.79 -3.29
CA PRO A 521 19.03 -0.52 -3.50
C PRO A 521 20.51 -0.57 -3.06
N SER A 522 20.83 -1.27 -1.97
CA SER A 522 22.20 -1.28 -1.43
C SER A 522 23.11 -2.32 -2.11
N ALA A 523 24.37 -1.95 -2.39
CA ALA A 523 25.40 -2.85 -2.91
C ALA A 523 25.67 -4.09 -2.01
N PRO A 524 25.55 -4.01 -0.68
CA PRO A 524 25.69 -5.18 0.19
C PRO A 524 24.50 -6.16 0.13
N ALA A 525 23.26 -5.68 -0.02
CA ALA A 525 22.10 -6.56 -0.22
C ALA A 525 22.21 -7.32 -1.56
N ARG A 526 22.73 -6.66 -2.60
CA ARG A 526 23.13 -7.31 -3.87
C ARG A 526 24.23 -8.35 -3.66
N SER A 527 25.29 -8.03 -2.91
CA SER A 527 26.36 -8.99 -2.61
C SER A 527 25.85 -10.22 -1.85
N LEU A 528 25.00 -10.04 -0.84
CA LEU A 528 24.38 -11.13 -0.09
C LEU A 528 23.43 -11.98 -0.93
N ALA A 529 22.72 -11.39 -1.90
CA ALA A 529 21.86 -12.10 -2.83
C ALA A 529 22.63 -12.92 -3.87
N ILE A 530 23.86 -12.50 -4.23
CA ILE A 530 24.67 -13.14 -5.27
C ILE A 530 25.63 -14.20 -4.65
N ASN A 531 26.11 -13.99 -3.42
CA ASN A 531 27.13 -14.83 -2.80
C ASN A 531 26.68 -16.30 -2.58
N GLY A 532 27.22 -17.19 -3.42
CA GLY A 532 26.92 -18.62 -3.41
C GLY A 532 25.58 -19.00 -4.03
N ALA A 533 24.89 -18.03 -4.67
CA ALA A 533 23.65 -18.29 -5.39
C ALA A 533 23.91 -19.10 -6.66
N ASP A 534 25.02 -18.82 -7.36
CA ASP A 534 25.41 -19.50 -8.59
C ASP A 534 25.47 -21.01 -8.44
N ASP A 535 26.28 -21.48 -7.49
CA ASP A 535 26.48 -22.90 -7.27
C ASP A 535 25.20 -23.58 -6.77
N ALA A 536 24.40 -22.88 -5.97
CA ALA A 536 23.14 -23.42 -5.45
C ALA A 536 22.11 -23.57 -6.58
N LEU A 537 21.89 -22.53 -7.38
CA LEU A 537 20.97 -22.55 -8.51
C LEU A 537 21.46 -23.50 -9.61
N ALA A 538 22.77 -23.58 -9.88
CA ALA A 538 23.36 -24.55 -10.81
C ALA A 538 23.07 -26.00 -10.40
N ARG A 539 23.20 -26.30 -9.10
CA ARG A 539 22.88 -27.63 -8.55
C ARG A 539 21.39 -27.91 -8.64
N ILE A 540 20.53 -26.95 -8.30
CA ILE A 540 19.07 -27.11 -8.40
C ILE A 540 18.64 -27.35 -9.86
N ALA A 541 19.17 -26.56 -10.79
CA ALA A 541 18.93 -26.72 -12.23
C ALA A 541 19.39 -28.10 -12.72
N SER A 542 20.58 -28.53 -12.32
CA SER A 542 21.10 -29.87 -12.67
C SER A 542 20.24 -30.99 -12.09
N ASP A 543 19.79 -30.87 -10.84
CA ASP A 543 18.88 -31.83 -10.21
C ASP A 543 17.54 -31.90 -10.98
N LEU A 544 16.99 -30.78 -11.46
CA LEU A 544 15.78 -30.78 -12.30
C LEU A 544 16.01 -31.41 -13.68
N ILE A 545 17.10 -31.05 -14.36
CA ILE A 545 17.47 -31.61 -15.67
C ILE A 545 17.64 -33.13 -15.59
N GLU A 546 18.20 -33.63 -14.49
CA GLU A 546 18.43 -35.05 -14.24
C GLU A 546 17.20 -35.78 -13.64
N GLY A 547 16.05 -35.10 -13.52
CA GLY A 547 14.78 -35.68 -13.06
C GLY A 547 14.67 -35.88 -11.54
N ARG A 548 15.59 -35.33 -10.74
CA ARG A 548 15.59 -35.38 -9.26
C ARG A 548 14.71 -34.28 -8.64
N HIS A 549 13.43 -34.28 -8.97
CA HIS A 549 12.51 -33.18 -8.64
C HIS A 549 12.33 -32.93 -7.13
N GLU A 550 12.28 -33.96 -6.29
CA GLU A 550 12.14 -33.79 -4.83
C GLU A 550 13.38 -33.13 -4.23
N ARG A 551 14.57 -33.61 -4.61
CA ARG A 551 15.85 -33.02 -4.19
C ARG A 551 15.98 -31.58 -4.65
N ALA A 552 15.58 -31.27 -5.88
CA ALA A 552 15.56 -29.91 -6.40
C ALA A 552 14.57 -29.02 -5.61
N ARG A 553 13.39 -29.53 -5.27
CA ARG A 553 12.40 -28.81 -4.46
C ARG A 553 12.94 -28.51 -3.06
N ASP A 554 13.56 -29.48 -2.41
CA ASP A 554 14.16 -29.31 -1.08
C ASP A 554 15.32 -28.32 -1.13
N ALA A 555 16.20 -28.43 -2.14
CA ALA A 555 17.30 -27.52 -2.36
C ALA A 555 16.82 -26.10 -2.67
N LEU A 556 15.74 -25.93 -3.44
CA LEU A 556 15.13 -24.63 -3.72
C LEU A 556 14.46 -24.03 -2.49
N SER A 557 13.81 -24.85 -1.66
CA SER A 557 13.27 -24.42 -0.36
C SER A 557 14.40 -23.95 0.57
N HIS A 558 15.50 -24.71 0.66
CA HIS A 558 16.68 -24.32 1.42
C HIS A 558 17.34 -23.06 0.85
N TYR A 559 17.41 -22.92 -0.47
CA TYR A 559 17.86 -21.69 -1.13
C TYR A 559 16.97 -20.52 -0.70
N ARG A 560 15.65 -20.63 -0.81
CA ARG A 560 14.72 -19.58 -0.37
C ARG A 560 14.91 -19.20 1.09
N GLN A 561 15.09 -20.15 1.98
CA GLN A 561 15.36 -19.87 3.40
C GLN A 561 16.67 -19.11 3.59
N ARG A 562 17.74 -19.52 2.89
CA ARG A 562 19.04 -18.87 2.94
C ARG A 562 18.99 -17.42 2.43
N PHE A 563 18.18 -17.14 1.41
CA PHE A 563 18.06 -15.82 0.79
C PHE A 563 16.84 -15.01 1.24
N ALA A 564 15.96 -15.58 2.08
CA ALA A 564 14.75 -14.92 2.61
C ALA A 564 15.09 -13.61 3.32
N PHE A 565 16.19 -13.60 4.07
CA PHE A 565 16.66 -12.43 4.79
C PHE A 565 17.10 -11.29 3.85
N ALA A 566 17.83 -11.58 2.77
CA ALA A 566 18.20 -10.56 1.78
C ALA A 566 16.96 -10.01 1.04
N ARG A 567 15.96 -10.86 0.78
CA ARG A 567 14.67 -10.45 0.20
C ARG A 567 13.86 -9.57 1.15
N LEU A 568 13.88 -9.88 2.44
CA LEU A 568 13.26 -9.06 3.47
C LEU A 568 13.91 -7.69 3.52
N LEU A 569 15.23 -7.64 3.52
CA LEU A 569 16.00 -6.41 3.54
C LEU A 569 15.61 -5.49 2.38
N GLY A 570 15.62 -5.99 1.14
CA GLY A 570 15.18 -5.19 -0.02
C GLY A 570 13.72 -4.75 0.04
N ARG A 571 12.82 -5.58 0.62
CA ARG A 571 11.42 -5.20 0.83
C ARG A 571 11.26 -4.14 1.92
N MET A 572 11.99 -4.27 3.02
CA MET A 572 11.98 -3.30 4.11
C MET A 572 12.56 -1.97 3.66
N GLU A 573 13.67 -1.96 2.93
CA GLU A 573 14.25 -0.76 2.31
C GLU A 573 13.26 -0.11 1.33
N ARG A 574 12.55 -0.91 0.51
CA ARG A 574 11.50 -0.39 -0.37
C ARG A 574 10.34 0.19 0.42
N THR A 575 9.82 -0.56 1.39
CA THR A 575 8.69 -0.11 2.21
C THR A 575 9.05 1.16 2.95
N ALA A 576 10.26 1.23 3.52
CA ALA A 576 10.84 2.43 4.10
C ALA A 576 10.89 3.57 3.08
N ALA A 577 11.46 3.35 1.89
CA ALA A 577 11.51 4.37 0.83
C ALA A 577 10.11 4.82 0.36
N THR A 578 9.16 3.91 0.19
CA THR A 578 7.77 4.23 -0.17
C THR A 578 7.02 4.97 0.93
N LEU A 579 7.46 4.80 2.18
CA LEU A 579 6.94 5.51 3.35
C LEU A 579 7.75 6.76 3.68
N GLY A 580 8.71 7.16 2.83
CA GLY A 580 9.58 8.32 3.06
C GLY A 580 10.64 8.14 4.17
N LEU A 581 10.78 6.93 4.73
CA LEU A 581 11.70 6.58 5.83
C LEU A 581 13.16 6.37 5.37
N GLY A 582 13.59 7.00 4.27
CA GLY A 582 14.93 6.83 3.71
C GLY A 582 16.01 7.53 4.56
N GLY A 583 16.91 6.74 5.16
CA GLY A 583 18.06 7.24 5.92
C GLY A 583 19.00 6.13 6.44
N ASP A 584 20.24 6.53 6.76
CA ASP A 584 21.40 5.74 7.22
C ASP A 584 21.18 4.78 8.45
N PRO A 585 20.24 5.03 9.40
CA PRO A 585 20.06 4.14 10.57
C PRO A 585 19.50 2.76 10.20
N THR A 586 18.58 2.70 9.24
CA THR A 586 17.93 1.46 8.78
C THR A 586 18.92 0.59 8.00
N GLU A 587 19.81 1.24 7.23
CA GLU A 587 20.91 0.58 6.54
C GLU A 587 21.88 -0.04 7.56
N THR A 588 22.24 0.68 8.64
CA THR A 588 23.23 0.23 9.63
C THR A 588 22.74 -0.93 10.52
N LEU A 589 21.51 -0.87 11.04
CA LEU A 589 20.98 -1.90 11.94
C LEU A 589 20.71 -3.22 11.19
N VAL A 590 20.18 -3.11 9.97
CA VAL A 590 19.82 -4.28 9.18
C VAL A 590 21.06 -4.90 8.50
N MET A 591 22.07 -4.10 8.14
CA MET A 591 23.38 -4.60 7.70
C MET A 591 24.13 -5.39 8.79
N ARG A 592 24.02 -4.98 10.06
CA ARG A 592 24.61 -5.71 11.20
C ARG A 592 23.95 -7.08 11.41
N LEU A 593 22.63 -7.17 11.23
CA LEU A 593 21.89 -8.44 11.20
C LEU A 593 22.28 -9.32 10.00
N ALA A 594 22.53 -8.71 8.84
CA ALA A 594 22.85 -9.37 7.59
C ALA A 594 24.25 -10.01 7.56
N ALA A 595 25.27 -9.26 7.99
CA ALA A 595 26.66 -9.68 7.96
C ALA A 595 26.93 -10.90 8.86
N GLY A 596 26.17 -11.04 9.95
CA GLY A 596 26.58 -11.88 11.06
C GLY A 596 27.82 -11.32 11.72
N ALA A 597 27.77 -11.06 13.03
CA ALA A 597 28.95 -10.50 13.68
C ALA A 597 30.17 -11.42 13.46
N PRO A 598 31.33 -10.85 13.09
CA PRO A 598 32.62 -11.55 13.20
C PRO A 598 32.99 -11.85 14.67
N ASP A 599 32.22 -11.33 15.61
CA ASP A 599 32.40 -11.49 17.05
C ASP A 599 31.62 -12.70 17.61
N PRO A 600 32.30 -13.75 18.12
CA PRO A 600 31.67 -14.91 18.75
C PRO A 600 30.85 -14.59 20.01
N ALA A 601 31.00 -13.40 20.61
CA ALA A 601 30.13 -12.93 21.69
C ALA A 601 28.70 -12.57 21.23
N ARG A 602 28.44 -12.49 19.91
CA ARG A 602 27.15 -12.11 19.32
C ARG A 602 26.47 -13.27 18.57
N ALA A 603 26.64 -14.50 19.08
CA ALA A 603 26.05 -15.73 18.54
C ALA A 603 24.51 -15.73 18.43
N TRP A 604 23.82 -14.84 19.16
CA TRP A 604 22.37 -14.68 19.13
C TRP A 604 21.84 -14.32 17.73
N MET A 605 22.62 -13.60 16.90
CA MET A 605 22.23 -13.22 15.53
C MET A 605 22.10 -14.39 14.53
N ALA A 606 22.63 -15.57 14.86
CA ALA A 606 22.41 -16.77 14.04
C ALA A 606 21.03 -17.40 14.32
N ALA A 607 20.55 -17.35 15.56
CA ALA A 607 19.23 -17.85 15.95
C ALA A 607 18.11 -16.96 15.36
N GLU A 608 18.27 -15.63 15.43
CA GLU A 608 17.27 -14.69 14.93
C GLU A 608 17.16 -14.68 13.39
N ARG A 609 18.22 -15.04 12.66
CA ARG A 609 18.16 -15.17 11.19
C ARG A 609 17.20 -16.26 10.74
N ARG A 610 17.04 -17.35 11.50
CA ARG A 610 16.07 -18.42 11.20
C ARG A 610 14.65 -17.93 11.49
N THR A 611 14.44 -17.24 12.61
CA THR A 611 13.15 -16.62 12.99
C THR A 611 12.70 -15.59 11.94
N LEU A 612 13.60 -14.73 11.49
CA LEU A 612 13.32 -13.74 10.45
C LEU A 612 13.05 -14.40 9.09
N ALA A 613 13.78 -15.45 8.71
CA ALA A 613 13.49 -16.20 7.49
C ALA A 613 12.11 -16.88 7.53
N GLU A 614 11.69 -17.39 8.70
CA GLU A 614 10.33 -17.92 8.91
C GLU A 614 9.27 -16.83 8.81
N LEU A 615 9.50 -15.66 9.41
CA LEU A 615 8.64 -14.48 9.28
C LEU A 615 8.43 -14.12 7.80
N CYS A 616 9.49 -14.07 6.99
CA CYS A 616 9.39 -13.79 5.56
C CYS A 616 8.63 -14.86 4.79
N ARG A 617 8.88 -16.13 5.12
CA ARG A 617 8.19 -17.26 4.49
C ARG A 617 6.69 -17.08 4.71
N TYR A 618 6.25 -16.95 5.96
CA TYR A 618 4.84 -16.79 6.32
C TYR A 618 4.22 -15.49 5.76
N ALA A 619 4.95 -14.38 5.75
CA ALA A 619 4.49 -13.14 5.11
C ALA A 619 4.33 -13.25 3.59
N SER A 620 5.10 -14.12 2.93
CA SER A 620 5.02 -14.31 1.48
C SER A 620 3.83 -15.17 1.03
N ILE A 621 3.31 -16.05 1.90
CA ILE A 621 2.11 -16.88 1.62
C ILE A 621 0.82 -16.21 2.09
N LEU A 622 0.89 -15.23 3.00
CA LEU A 622 -0.27 -14.50 3.53
C LEU A 622 -1.24 -13.96 2.46
N PRO A 623 -0.77 -13.30 1.37
CA PRO A 623 -1.67 -12.78 0.34
C PRO A 623 -2.40 -13.84 -0.49
N GLY A 624 -2.00 -15.12 -0.39
CA GLY A 624 -2.57 -16.23 -1.16
C GLY A 624 -3.41 -17.21 -0.34
N LEU A 625 -3.62 -16.98 0.95
CA LEU A 625 -4.41 -17.87 1.81
C LEU A 625 -5.90 -17.57 1.65
N ALA A 626 -6.66 -18.56 1.16
CA ALA A 626 -8.12 -18.47 1.08
C ALA A 626 -8.81 -18.67 2.45
N ASP A 627 -8.12 -19.31 3.41
CA ASP A 627 -8.63 -19.58 4.75
C ASP A 627 -8.27 -18.41 5.69
N THR A 628 -9.30 -17.63 6.05
CA THR A 628 -9.20 -16.46 6.94
C THR A 628 -8.82 -16.83 8.37
N ARG A 629 -9.12 -18.04 8.84
CA ARG A 629 -8.71 -18.51 10.16
C ARG A 629 -7.23 -18.84 10.18
N LEU A 630 -6.76 -19.56 9.17
CA LEU A 630 -5.34 -19.85 8.97
C LEU A 630 -4.53 -18.56 8.73
N GLU A 631 -5.08 -17.61 7.97
CA GLU A 631 -4.50 -16.27 7.78
C GLU A 631 -4.33 -15.54 9.12
N THR A 632 -5.37 -15.55 9.96
CA THR A 632 -5.37 -14.92 11.30
C THR A 632 -4.38 -15.60 12.25
N GLU A 633 -4.34 -16.94 12.25
CA GLU A 633 -3.39 -17.72 13.05
C GLU A 633 -1.94 -17.46 12.61
N ILE A 634 -1.69 -17.37 11.30
CA ILE A 634 -0.38 -17.03 10.75
C ILE A 634 0.00 -15.58 11.07
N ARG A 635 -0.92 -14.61 10.96
CA ARG A 635 -0.68 -13.21 11.37
C ARG A 635 -0.35 -13.10 12.85
N ARG A 636 -1.09 -13.81 13.70
CA ARG A 636 -0.82 -13.85 15.14
C ARG A 636 0.55 -14.45 15.43
N HIS A 637 0.89 -15.57 14.80
CA HIS A 637 2.19 -16.21 14.94
C HIS A 637 3.32 -15.30 14.42
N LEU A 638 3.11 -14.60 13.31
CA LEU A 638 4.05 -13.59 12.79
C LEU A 638 4.26 -12.45 13.77
N ASN A 639 3.19 -11.94 14.39
CA ASN A 639 3.30 -10.89 15.40
C ASN A 639 4.02 -11.40 16.65
N GLU A 640 3.73 -12.61 17.14
CA GLU A 640 4.41 -13.24 18.27
C GLU A 640 5.92 -13.42 18.00
N LEU A 641 6.27 -13.89 16.79
CA LEU A 641 7.67 -14.04 16.38
C LEU A 641 8.36 -12.69 16.24
N ALA A 642 7.73 -11.70 15.60
CA ALA A 642 8.28 -10.36 15.41
C ALA A 642 8.47 -9.64 16.75
N LEU A 643 7.50 -9.72 17.66
CA LEU A 643 7.58 -9.18 19.01
C LEU A 643 8.71 -9.84 19.79
N GLY A 644 8.84 -11.17 19.71
CA GLY A 644 9.93 -11.89 20.37
C GLY A 644 11.32 -11.52 19.83
N VAL A 645 11.45 -11.21 18.54
CA VAL A 645 12.70 -10.64 17.98
C VAL A 645 12.93 -9.25 18.57
N LEU A 646 11.92 -8.38 18.53
CA LEU A 646 12.00 -6.99 19.00
C LEU A 646 12.36 -6.90 20.48
N GLU A 647 11.71 -7.66 21.36
CA GLU A 647 12.00 -7.72 22.80
C GLU A 647 13.46 -8.13 23.07
N ARG A 648 13.95 -9.16 22.37
CA ARG A 648 15.33 -9.64 22.53
C ARG A 648 16.38 -8.68 21.97
N THR A 649 16.00 -7.83 21.01
CA THR A 649 16.86 -6.78 20.45
C THR A 649 16.75 -5.43 21.16
N GLY A 650 15.66 -5.17 21.88
CA GLY A 650 15.38 -3.89 22.55
C GLY A 650 15.96 -3.78 23.97
N ASP A 651 16.20 -4.90 24.65
CA ASP A 651 16.73 -4.95 26.01
C ASP A 651 18.28 -4.82 26.11
N ARG A 652 19.01 -4.62 25.01
CA ARG A 652 20.49 -4.73 24.97
C ARG A 652 21.14 -3.83 23.94
#